data_AF-A0A511SUD4-F1
#
_entry.id   AF-A0A511SUD4-F1
#
_cell.length_a   1.000
_cell.length_b   1.000
_cell.length_c   1.000
_cell.angle_alpha   90.00
_cell.angle_beta   90.00
_cell.angle_gamma   90.00
#
_symmetry.space_group_name_H-M   'P 1'
#
loop_
_entity.id
_entity.type
_entity.pdbx_description
1 polymer ?
#
loop_
_entity_poly.entity_id
_entity_poly.type
_entity_poly.pdbx_seq_one_letter_code
_entity_poly.pdbx_strand_id
1 'polypeptide(L)'
;MERLRGILGCVGGALCLWACEGMRAPVDDSGTRAQPIVAEQPDGVAEAVWRWYDDADFARASYASPVWVHPISENILCSATMVGPNFMLTAAHCGLVPDIVLRFVTYGEDRHAAMRTEDFACHALYSTWHSSDLALYHCPPDASGVSPGDKYGYVDFESRAPAVGDAVYSVWGNPLETPSPLLIDVRFLSKGVITSTTSEGPFTVDPALVRVNPATGLPDANTSRQRPIGISTNLWNNGGASGSSQLSVTSHRMVVGPLSTGHPDGRGRNALSIARYLVDGTVDGRDPASLDVANISALGVRASDYVGRIDKNANQLLDLQEDVERLRGENARDWYALDFGSERRNALWTLGTDPGIRVTFDTEGGTARVVKSLSGAYTQPVLTHSRLNLAAGTWRLSVRLDTSFADHPDAFWFGLRWRDSATGRWRSDGRWLWSPPRSGQATHAVEVTLPEAREAELMLGTDTRVTARVEGVNVVRSGAVMHLDTADRRLHWRDDARGGRGRVVPRGVDSATRTDWALRVKSDASLSNRQLALLGTRRYRLCFDHKQESSGLGGVMRVHSPGDERVQLAFNPGVDWKRECTGGFRPRTDDATLQFGVASGAGSYLVDNISIEDLPSFILAPGVDRPGLDLRDFDLPAADPVLCEDACASEPACAAYTYAAPGLRGEAARCQLKSGVSEARTLRGAHSGYRRP
;
A
#
# COMPACT_ATOMS: atom_id res chain seq x y z
N MET A 1 30.10 17.60 -57.98
CA MET A 1 29.36 16.88 -59.03
C MET A 1 27.92 16.77 -58.54
N GLU A 2 27.10 17.79 -58.81
CA GLU A 2 26.07 17.79 -59.87
C GLU A 2 24.94 16.77 -59.59
N ARG A 3 23.79 17.21 -59.07
CA ARG A 3 22.55 17.62 -59.78
C ARG A 3 21.93 16.56 -60.70
N LEU A 4 20.68 16.17 -60.41
CA LEU A 4 19.54 15.92 -61.34
C LEU A 4 18.31 15.53 -60.47
N ARG A 5 17.30 16.41 -60.26
CA ARG A 5 16.06 16.65 -61.06
C ARG A 5 15.16 15.42 -61.28
N GLY A 6 13.92 15.55 -60.80
CA GLY A 6 12.77 14.74 -61.19
C GLY A 6 11.45 15.32 -60.64
N ILE A 7 10.85 16.26 -61.36
CA ILE A 7 9.47 16.75 -61.19
C ILE A 7 8.65 16.11 -62.31
N LEU A 8 7.58 15.39 -61.97
CA LEU A 8 6.42 15.20 -62.83
C LEU A 8 5.16 15.20 -61.94
N GLY A 9 4.27 16.16 -62.18
CA GLY A 9 3.01 16.32 -61.47
C GLY A 9 1.86 15.52 -62.07
N CYS A 10 0.84 15.30 -61.25
CA CYS A 10 -0.52 15.01 -61.69
C CYS A 10 -1.48 16.03 -61.06
N VAL A 11 -2.18 16.73 -61.96
CA VAL A 11 -3.42 17.49 -61.76
C VAL A 11 -4.49 16.51 -61.23
N GLY A 12 -5.18 16.73 -60.12
CA GLY A 12 -6.23 17.74 -59.92
C GLY A 12 -7.57 17.01 -59.76
N GLY A 13 -8.06 16.91 -58.52
CA GLY A 13 -9.35 16.30 -58.16
C GLY A 13 -9.63 16.52 -56.67
N ALA A 14 -10.17 17.70 -56.37
CA ALA A 14 -10.47 18.15 -55.01
C ALA A 14 -11.80 17.57 -54.49
N LEU A 15 -11.81 17.09 -53.25
CA LEU A 15 -12.97 17.03 -52.38
C LEU A 15 -12.51 17.05 -50.90
N CYS A 16 -12.58 18.27 -50.34
CA CYS A 16 -12.72 18.65 -48.93
C CYS A 16 -11.84 18.00 -47.85
N LEU A 17 -10.62 18.52 -47.70
CA LEU A 17 -10.00 18.74 -46.39
C LEU A 17 -10.05 20.25 -46.13
N TRP A 18 -10.91 20.68 -45.21
CA TRP A 18 -10.91 22.04 -44.68
C TRP A 18 -10.40 22.02 -43.24
N ALA A 19 -9.23 22.65 -43.07
CA ALA A 19 -8.79 23.41 -41.91
C ALA A 19 -8.83 22.75 -40.51
N CYS A 20 -7.73 22.05 -40.16
CA CYS A 20 -7.16 22.12 -38.81
C CYS A 20 -5.84 22.90 -38.88
N GLU A 21 -5.91 24.15 -39.33
CA GLU A 21 -4.87 25.14 -39.12
C GLU A 21 -5.43 26.15 -38.10
N GLY A 22 -4.84 26.16 -36.90
CA GLY A 22 -5.17 27.16 -35.89
C GLY A 22 -5.44 26.62 -34.49
N MET A 23 -4.51 25.88 -33.92
CA MET A 23 -4.32 25.80 -32.46
C MET A 23 -2.85 25.42 -32.19
N ARG A 24 -1.93 26.31 -32.60
CA ARG A 24 -0.63 26.38 -31.96
C ARG A 24 -0.83 27.21 -30.70
N ALA A 25 -0.58 26.60 -29.54
CA ALA A 25 -0.25 27.35 -28.34
C ALA A 25 0.80 28.42 -28.68
N PRO A 26 0.84 29.58 -28.00
CA PRO A 26 1.98 30.46 -28.13
C PRO A 26 3.21 29.63 -27.76
N VAL A 27 4.02 29.29 -28.76
CA VAL A 27 5.40 28.86 -28.54
C VAL A 27 6.07 30.14 -28.08
N ASP A 28 5.98 30.40 -26.78
CA ASP A 28 6.89 31.35 -26.15
C ASP A 28 8.29 30.77 -26.32
N ASP A 29 9.22 31.61 -26.75
CA ASP A 29 10.55 31.25 -27.20
C ASP A 29 11.47 30.98 -25.98
N SER A 30 11.01 30.11 -25.07
CA SER A 30 11.80 29.54 -23.96
C SER A 30 12.42 28.19 -24.33
N GLY A 31 12.64 27.97 -25.63
CA GLY A 31 13.29 26.82 -26.24
C GLY A 31 14.80 26.71 -26.00
N THR A 32 15.31 27.11 -24.83
CA THR A 32 16.60 26.55 -24.39
C THR A 32 16.35 25.13 -23.92
N ARG A 33 16.64 24.14 -24.77
CA ARG A 33 16.81 22.73 -24.38
C ARG A 33 17.68 22.71 -23.10
N ALA A 34 17.04 22.52 -21.95
CA ALA A 34 17.74 22.43 -20.68
C ALA A 34 18.73 21.26 -20.80
N GLN A 35 20.00 21.53 -20.53
CA GLN A 35 21.03 20.50 -20.55
C GLN A 35 20.65 19.46 -19.49
N PRO A 36 20.55 18.18 -19.85
CA PRO A 36 20.06 17.15 -18.94
C PRO A 36 21.14 16.81 -17.89
N ILE A 37 20.81 16.28 -16.70
CA ILE A 37 21.82 16.09 -15.62
C ILE A 37 22.91 15.12 -16.10
N VAL A 38 24.07 15.67 -16.46
CA VAL A 38 25.21 14.90 -16.99
C VAL A 38 25.92 14.11 -15.88
N ALA A 39 25.80 14.55 -14.62
CA ALA A 39 26.35 13.91 -13.43
C ALA A 39 25.48 14.15 -12.20
N GLU A 40 25.31 13.10 -11.37
CA GLU A 40 24.62 13.21 -10.08
C GLU A 40 25.20 14.35 -9.23
N GLN A 41 24.34 15.03 -8.47
CA GLN A 41 24.69 16.03 -7.48
C GLN A 41 24.57 15.37 -6.09
N PRO A 42 25.70 15.04 -5.42
CA PRO A 42 25.71 14.25 -4.19
C PRO A 42 24.92 14.86 -3.02
N ASP A 43 24.82 14.12 -1.92
CA ASP A 43 24.22 14.55 -0.65
C ASP A 43 22.71 14.84 -0.75
N GLY A 44 22.04 14.18 -1.70
CA GLY A 44 20.62 14.32 -1.95
C GLY A 44 20.22 15.62 -2.65
N VAL A 45 21.16 16.31 -3.29
CA VAL A 45 20.83 17.45 -4.15
C VAL A 45 20.07 16.98 -5.39
N ALA A 46 20.63 16.00 -6.11
CA ALA A 46 19.97 15.29 -7.20
C ALA A 46 20.73 13.98 -7.46
N GLU A 47 20.22 12.88 -6.95
CA GLU A 47 20.87 11.57 -7.09
C GLU A 47 19.90 10.55 -7.68
N ALA A 48 20.46 9.52 -8.29
CA ALA A 48 19.67 8.40 -8.75
C ALA A 48 18.87 7.78 -7.60
N VAL A 49 17.60 7.50 -7.84
CA VAL A 49 16.65 7.14 -6.77
C VAL A 49 17.00 5.85 -6.03
N TRP A 50 17.71 4.92 -6.68
CA TRP A 50 18.11 3.66 -6.07
C TRP A 50 19.17 3.82 -4.97
N ARG A 51 19.89 4.97 -4.92
CA ARG A 51 20.79 5.31 -3.80
C ARG A 51 20.04 5.42 -2.47
N TRP A 52 18.74 5.69 -2.55
CA TRP A 52 17.86 5.92 -1.41
C TRP A 52 16.99 4.71 -1.04
N TYR A 53 17.21 3.54 -1.66
CA TYR A 53 16.42 2.32 -1.35
C TYR A 53 16.68 1.74 0.05
N ASP A 54 17.74 2.17 0.74
CA ASP A 54 17.96 1.76 2.14
C ASP A 54 17.10 2.56 3.15
N ASP A 55 16.53 3.69 2.71
CA ASP A 55 15.53 4.47 3.45
C ASP A 55 14.13 4.02 2.99
N ALA A 56 13.40 3.35 3.89
CA ALA A 56 12.14 2.70 3.56
C ALA A 56 11.05 3.69 3.11
N ASP A 57 11.04 4.91 3.64
CA ASP A 57 10.03 5.89 3.30
C ASP A 57 10.33 6.57 1.96
N PHE A 58 11.59 6.89 1.67
CA PHE A 58 11.98 7.34 0.32
C PHE A 58 11.80 6.25 -0.73
N ALA A 59 12.15 4.99 -0.42
CA ALA A 59 11.95 3.86 -1.32
C ALA A 59 10.46 3.73 -1.68
N ARG A 60 9.57 3.69 -0.68
CA ARG A 60 8.12 3.64 -0.85
C ARG A 60 7.61 4.76 -1.77
N ALA A 61 7.92 6.01 -1.42
CA ALA A 61 7.46 7.15 -2.17
C ALA A 61 7.96 7.09 -3.62
N SER A 62 9.20 6.63 -3.82
CA SER A 62 9.74 6.45 -5.15
C SER A 62 8.95 5.43 -5.96
N TYR A 63 8.52 4.30 -5.39
CA TYR A 63 7.75 3.31 -6.15
C TYR A 63 6.43 3.90 -6.66
N ALA A 64 5.81 4.77 -5.87
CA ALA A 64 4.57 5.49 -6.20
C ALA A 64 4.73 6.66 -7.21
N SER A 65 5.94 6.98 -7.67
CA SER A 65 6.22 8.12 -8.56
C SER A 65 6.68 7.69 -9.95
N PRO A 66 5.75 7.28 -10.84
CA PRO A 66 6.07 6.90 -12.21
C PRO A 66 6.42 8.10 -13.11
N VAL A 67 6.78 7.80 -14.36
CA VAL A 67 7.08 8.80 -15.40
C VAL A 67 6.15 8.58 -16.60
N TRP A 68 5.71 9.68 -17.20
CA TRP A 68 5.02 9.67 -18.47
C TRP A 68 6.06 9.69 -19.59
N VAL A 69 6.00 8.70 -20.48
CA VAL A 69 6.89 8.54 -21.63
C VAL A 69 6.20 8.83 -22.95
N HIS A 70 6.95 9.33 -23.93
CA HIS A 70 6.46 9.51 -25.28
C HIS A 70 6.31 8.15 -25.99
N PRO A 71 5.19 7.87 -26.70
CA PRO A 71 4.89 6.55 -27.22
C PRO A 71 5.84 6.04 -28.31
N ILE A 72 6.58 6.95 -28.99
CA ILE A 72 7.51 6.60 -30.08
C ILE A 72 8.97 6.69 -29.63
N SER A 73 9.42 7.84 -29.13
CA SER A 73 10.80 8.04 -28.68
C SER A 73 11.12 7.38 -27.34
N GLU A 74 10.12 6.96 -26.56
CA GLU A 74 10.25 6.41 -25.20
C GLU A 74 10.89 7.33 -24.14
N ASN A 75 11.36 8.50 -24.54
CA ASN A 75 11.89 9.51 -23.62
C ASN A 75 10.86 9.93 -22.58
N ILE A 76 11.33 10.22 -21.38
CA ILE A 76 10.53 10.83 -20.33
C ILE A 76 10.07 12.23 -20.76
N LEU A 77 8.76 12.47 -20.70
CA LEU A 77 8.15 13.78 -20.94
C LEU A 77 7.93 14.53 -19.63
N CYS A 78 7.26 13.85 -18.70
CA CYS A 78 6.89 14.40 -17.40
C CYS A 78 6.95 13.32 -16.32
N SER A 79 6.96 13.77 -15.08
CA SER A 79 6.80 12.95 -13.89
C SER A 79 5.33 12.93 -13.45
N ALA A 80 4.98 11.93 -12.68
CA ALA A 80 3.64 11.82 -12.09
C ALA A 80 3.72 11.20 -10.70
N THR A 81 2.59 11.16 -10.00
CA THR A 81 2.49 10.55 -8.69
C THR A 81 1.16 9.85 -8.52
N MET A 82 1.19 8.58 -8.10
CA MET A 82 0.00 7.82 -7.74
C MET A 82 -0.60 8.36 -6.43
N VAL A 83 -1.90 8.63 -6.43
CA VAL A 83 -2.67 9.16 -5.28
C VAL A 83 -3.81 8.23 -4.85
N GLY A 84 -3.89 7.05 -5.46
CA GLY A 84 -4.78 5.97 -5.08
C GLY A 84 -4.47 4.71 -5.88
N PRO A 85 -5.26 3.63 -5.69
CA PRO A 85 -5.06 2.38 -6.41
C PRO A 85 -5.02 2.54 -7.94
N ASN A 86 -5.91 3.39 -8.48
CA ASN A 86 -6.07 3.60 -9.93
C ASN A 86 -5.98 5.07 -10.33
N PHE A 87 -5.56 5.98 -9.43
CA PHE A 87 -5.58 7.42 -9.70
C PHE A 87 -4.17 8.02 -9.62
N MET A 88 -3.84 8.87 -10.58
CA MET A 88 -2.55 9.54 -10.65
C MET A 88 -2.72 11.03 -10.95
N LEU A 89 -1.80 11.83 -10.41
CA LEU A 89 -1.69 13.26 -10.68
C LEU A 89 -0.43 13.55 -11.50
N THR A 90 -0.55 14.51 -12.40
CA THR A 90 0.58 15.16 -13.08
C THR A 90 0.24 16.64 -13.35
N ALA A 91 1.17 17.38 -13.91
CA ALA A 91 0.94 18.77 -14.29
C ALA A 91 0.18 18.83 -15.61
N ALA A 92 -0.76 19.77 -15.71
CA ALA A 92 -1.58 19.89 -16.92
C ALA A 92 -0.80 20.42 -18.14
N HIS A 93 0.27 21.22 -17.97
CA HIS A 93 1.10 21.64 -19.12
C HIS A 93 1.81 20.51 -19.82
N CYS A 94 1.96 19.36 -19.16
CA CYS A 94 2.50 18.19 -19.81
C CYS A 94 1.64 17.78 -21.02
N GLY A 95 0.37 18.23 -21.05
CA GLY A 95 -0.61 17.98 -22.08
C GLY A 95 -1.68 17.04 -21.55
N LEU A 96 -2.95 17.42 -21.71
CA LEU A 96 -4.04 16.48 -21.51
C LEU A 96 -4.28 15.73 -22.82
N VAL A 97 -3.69 14.55 -22.92
CA VAL A 97 -3.97 13.62 -24.03
C VAL A 97 -4.91 12.52 -23.50
N PRO A 98 -5.89 12.05 -24.31
CA PRO A 98 -6.91 11.11 -23.81
C PRO A 98 -6.31 9.85 -23.18
N ASP A 99 -5.22 9.35 -23.77
CA ASP A 99 -4.55 8.14 -23.35
C ASP A 99 -3.04 8.37 -23.24
N ILE A 100 -2.45 7.99 -22.11
CA ILE A 100 -1.01 7.99 -21.89
C ILE A 100 -0.51 6.60 -21.49
N VAL A 101 0.78 6.38 -21.70
CA VAL A 101 1.52 5.26 -21.10
C VAL A 101 2.29 5.80 -19.90
N LEU A 102 1.95 5.27 -18.73
CA LEU A 102 2.60 5.57 -17.48
C LEU A 102 3.60 4.46 -17.14
N ARG A 103 4.88 4.80 -17.08
CA ARG A 103 5.99 3.86 -16.88
C ARG A 103 6.49 3.90 -15.44
N PHE A 104 6.38 2.76 -14.77
CA PHE A 104 7.00 2.53 -13.46
C PHE A 104 8.41 2.02 -13.65
N VAL A 105 9.37 2.63 -12.96
CA VAL A 105 10.79 2.27 -13.08
C VAL A 105 11.34 1.85 -11.73
N THR A 106 11.90 0.65 -11.67
CA THR A 106 12.55 0.08 -10.49
C THR A 106 13.96 -0.38 -10.83
N TYR A 107 14.83 -0.42 -9.83
CA TYR A 107 16.25 -0.75 -10.02
C TYR A 107 16.64 -1.92 -9.13
N GLY A 108 16.87 -3.08 -9.74
CA GLY A 108 17.51 -4.20 -9.05
C GLY A 108 18.96 -3.86 -8.71
N GLU A 109 19.54 -4.59 -7.74
CA GLU A 109 20.96 -4.51 -7.34
C GLU A 109 21.50 -3.09 -7.12
N ASP A 110 20.62 -2.13 -6.81
CA ASP A 110 20.92 -0.72 -6.61
C ASP A 110 21.81 -0.12 -7.74
N ARG A 111 21.50 -0.45 -9.00
CA ARG A 111 22.22 0.03 -10.19
C ARG A 111 21.33 0.21 -11.43
N HIS A 112 21.70 1.15 -12.29
CA HIS A 112 20.99 1.43 -13.55
C HIS A 112 20.88 0.22 -14.48
N ALA A 113 21.96 -0.56 -14.63
CA ALA A 113 21.97 -1.73 -15.52
C ALA A 113 21.07 -2.90 -15.07
N ALA A 114 20.39 -2.78 -13.92
CA ALA A 114 19.36 -3.69 -13.47
C ALA A 114 17.98 -2.99 -13.37
N MET A 115 17.79 -1.93 -14.17
CA MET A 115 16.54 -1.23 -14.36
C MET A 115 15.46 -2.16 -14.94
N ARG A 116 14.24 -2.00 -14.44
CA ARG A 116 13.04 -2.68 -14.90
C ARG A 116 11.92 -1.67 -15.06
N THR A 117 11.14 -1.85 -16.10
CA THR A 117 10.03 -0.98 -16.45
C THR A 117 8.75 -1.78 -16.54
N GLU A 118 7.65 -1.17 -16.11
CA GLU A 118 6.31 -1.72 -16.28
C GLU A 118 5.37 -0.58 -16.66
N ASP A 119 4.57 -0.81 -17.70
CA ASP A 119 3.76 0.22 -18.34
C ASP A 119 2.28 -0.02 -18.06
N PHE A 120 1.57 1.05 -17.70
CA PHE A 120 0.13 1.05 -17.52
C PHE A 120 -0.49 2.07 -18.46
N ALA A 121 -1.55 1.66 -19.15
CA ALA A 121 -2.40 2.61 -19.87
C ALA A 121 -3.17 3.44 -18.84
N CYS A 122 -3.22 4.75 -19.04
CA CYS A 122 -4.00 5.66 -18.21
C CYS A 122 -4.84 6.58 -19.08
N HIS A 123 -6.05 6.85 -18.61
CA HIS A 123 -7.06 7.59 -19.33
C HIS A 123 -7.30 8.93 -18.64
N ALA A 124 -7.28 10.03 -19.41
CA ALA A 124 -7.56 11.36 -18.90
C ALA A 124 -8.97 11.43 -18.31
N LEU A 125 -9.11 12.07 -17.16
CA LEU A 125 -10.42 12.35 -16.56
C LEU A 125 -10.73 13.84 -16.67
N TYR A 126 -9.88 14.68 -16.09
CA TYR A 126 -10.03 16.12 -16.19
C TYR A 126 -8.70 16.85 -16.05
N SER A 127 -8.71 18.11 -16.47
CA SER A 127 -7.67 19.09 -16.22
C SER A 127 -8.23 20.33 -15.54
N THR A 128 -7.44 20.91 -14.65
CA THR A 128 -7.66 22.22 -14.04
C THR A 128 -6.63 23.24 -14.52
N TRP A 129 -5.98 23.00 -15.68
CA TRP A 129 -4.92 23.79 -16.31
C TRP A 129 -4.90 25.27 -15.90
N HIS A 130 -5.97 26.00 -16.20
CA HIS A 130 -6.04 27.44 -15.92
C HIS A 130 -6.05 27.81 -14.44
N SER A 131 -6.69 27.02 -13.59
CA SER A 131 -6.87 27.37 -12.18
C SER A 131 -5.73 26.88 -11.30
N SER A 132 -5.15 25.72 -11.61
CA SER A 132 -4.14 25.12 -10.75
C SER A 132 -3.06 24.30 -11.45
N ASP A 133 -3.09 24.08 -12.78
CA ASP A 133 -2.12 23.21 -13.48
C ASP A 133 -2.15 21.73 -13.06
N LEU A 134 -3.34 21.20 -12.73
CA LEU A 134 -3.51 19.78 -12.38
C LEU A 134 -4.12 18.99 -13.54
N ALA A 135 -3.64 17.78 -13.76
CA ALA A 135 -4.35 16.76 -14.54
C ALA A 135 -4.54 15.50 -13.70
N LEU A 136 -5.75 14.92 -13.75
CA LEU A 136 -6.11 13.66 -13.10
C LEU A 136 -6.37 12.60 -14.16
N TYR A 137 -5.74 11.43 -13.99
CA TYR A 137 -5.93 10.27 -14.85
C TYR A 137 -6.39 9.06 -14.03
N HIS A 138 -7.14 8.17 -14.68
CA HIS A 138 -7.46 6.83 -14.19
C HIS A 138 -6.61 5.79 -14.91
N CYS A 139 -5.85 5.00 -14.15
CA CYS A 139 -4.99 3.92 -14.63
C CYS A 139 -5.59 2.57 -14.21
N PRO A 140 -6.30 1.85 -15.09
CA PRO A 140 -6.81 0.51 -14.79
C PRO A 140 -5.68 -0.50 -14.51
N PRO A 141 -6.03 -1.67 -13.92
CA PRO A 141 -5.11 -2.81 -13.84
C PRO A 141 -4.57 -3.23 -15.20
N ASP A 142 -3.36 -3.79 -15.21
CA ASP A 142 -2.77 -4.43 -16.37
C ASP A 142 -3.34 -5.85 -16.60
N ALA A 143 -2.71 -6.62 -17.49
CA ALA A 143 -3.09 -8.00 -17.76
C ALA A 143 -2.97 -8.93 -16.55
N SER A 144 -2.18 -8.58 -15.52
CA SER A 144 -2.10 -9.33 -14.26
C SER A 144 -3.33 -9.11 -13.36
N GLY A 145 -4.15 -8.10 -13.66
CA GLY A 145 -5.33 -7.76 -12.88
C GLY A 145 -5.03 -6.95 -11.61
N VAL A 146 -3.78 -6.49 -11.42
CA VAL A 146 -3.38 -5.67 -10.27
C VAL A 146 -3.31 -4.20 -10.68
N SER A 147 -4.02 -3.33 -9.96
CA SER A 147 -3.94 -1.88 -10.18
C SER A 147 -2.54 -1.34 -9.91
N PRO A 148 -2.06 -0.32 -10.65
CA PRO A 148 -0.70 0.21 -10.49
C PRO A 148 -0.43 0.74 -9.09
N GLY A 149 -1.39 1.43 -8.47
CA GLY A 149 -1.26 1.93 -7.09
C GLY A 149 -1.28 0.82 -6.04
N ASP A 150 -1.93 -0.32 -6.31
CA ASP A 150 -1.86 -1.48 -5.44
C ASP A 150 -0.52 -2.19 -5.56
N LYS A 151 0.04 -2.25 -6.77
CA LYS A 151 1.32 -2.90 -7.03
C LYS A 151 2.52 -2.05 -6.59
N TYR A 152 2.54 -0.76 -6.89
CA TYR A 152 3.67 0.14 -6.64
C TYR A 152 3.48 1.05 -5.42
N GLY A 153 2.24 1.22 -4.95
CA GLY A 153 1.89 2.14 -3.89
C GLY A 153 1.42 3.51 -4.40
N TYR A 154 0.97 4.33 -3.47
CA TYR A 154 0.52 5.71 -3.68
C TYR A 154 0.84 6.56 -2.45
N VAL A 155 0.75 7.88 -2.59
CA VAL A 155 0.95 8.86 -1.52
C VAL A 155 -0.36 9.55 -1.16
N ASP A 156 -0.50 9.91 0.11
CA ASP A 156 -1.62 10.72 0.61
C ASP A 156 -1.29 12.21 0.59
N PHE A 157 -2.32 13.04 0.77
CA PHE A 157 -2.18 14.49 0.87
C PHE A 157 -1.87 14.92 2.31
N GLU A 158 -1.02 15.94 2.44
CA GLU A 158 -0.84 16.69 3.67
C GLU A 158 -1.55 18.04 3.51
N SER A 159 -2.70 18.17 4.17
CA SER A 159 -3.53 19.36 4.05
C SER A 159 -3.11 20.52 4.95
N ARG A 160 -2.14 20.29 5.85
CA ARG A 160 -1.50 21.35 6.62
C ARG A 160 -0.88 22.37 5.66
N ALA A 161 -1.06 23.65 5.96
CA ALA A 161 -0.41 24.71 5.20
C ALA A 161 1.12 24.58 5.32
N PRO A 162 1.87 24.53 4.20
CA PRO A 162 3.33 24.51 4.23
C PRO A 162 3.88 25.80 4.84
N ALA A 163 5.04 25.69 5.50
CA ALA A 163 5.78 26.81 6.05
C ALA A 163 7.18 26.92 5.43
N VAL A 164 7.74 28.14 5.40
CA VAL A 164 9.14 28.35 5.02
C VAL A 164 10.04 27.58 5.97
N GLY A 165 10.99 26.82 5.41
CA GLY A 165 11.88 25.94 6.16
C GLY A 165 11.41 24.48 6.26
N ASP A 166 10.16 24.17 5.89
CA ASP A 166 9.69 22.78 5.84
C ASP A 166 10.59 21.96 4.89
N ALA A 167 11.09 20.84 5.39
CA ALA A 167 11.93 19.93 4.61
C ALA A 167 11.07 19.09 3.65
N VAL A 168 11.45 19.10 2.37
CA VAL A 168 10.74 18.41 1.30
C VAL A 168 11.69 17.62 0.41
N TYR A 169 11.16 16.62 -0.27
CA TYR A 169 11.84 15.89 -1.33
C TYR A 169 10.90 15.62 -2.51
N SER A 170 11.47 15.30 -3.66
CA SER A 170 10.70 14.98 -4.86
C SER A 170 11.40 13.89 -5.67
N VAL A 171 10.60 12.98 -6.22
CA VAL A 171 11.04 11.94 -7.14
C VAL A 171 10.57 12.32 -8.53
N TRP A 172 11.50 12.30 -9.50
CA TRP A 172 11.25 12.84 -10.82
C TRP A 172 12.10 12.15 -11.89
N GLY A 173 11.69 12.22 -13.16
CA GLY A 173 12.41 11.63 -14.28
C GLY A 173 13.38 12.60 -14.95
N ASN A 174 14.59 12.13 -15.26
CA ASN A 174 15.63 12.88 -15.96
C ASN A 174 15.76 12.36 -17.41
N PRO A 175 15.17 13.04 -18.41
CA PRO A 175 15.29 12.68 -19.81
C PRO A 175 16.67 13.15 -20.33
N LEU A 176 17.62 12.22 -20.52
CA LEU A 176 18.86 12.52 -21.24
C LEU A 176 18.71 12.14 -22.72
N GLU A 177 19.11 13.03 -23.64
CA GLU A 177 19.16 12.71 -25.08
C GLU A 177 20.53 12.16 -25.57
N THR A 178 21.66 12.29 -24.85
CA THR A 178 22.99 11.60 -25.01
C THR A 178 24.19 12.38 -24.40
N PRO A 179 25.39 11.77 -24.14
CA PRO A 179 25.69 10.35 -23.97
C PRO A 179 26.44 10.07 -22.63
N SER A 180 25.71 9.61 -21.62
CA SER A 180 26.25 8.58 -20.73
C SER A 180 25.17 7.51 -20.61
N PRO A 181 25.40 6.27 -21.10
CA PRO A 181 24.39 5.23 -21.08
C PRO A 181 23.90 4.88 -19.66
N LEU A 182 24.63 5.28 -18.61
CA LEU A 182 24.30 5.04 -17.20
C LEU A 182 23.23 5.97 -16.62
N LEU A 183 22.91 7.09 -17.28
CA LEU A 183 22.01 8.11 -16.73
C LEU A 183 20.82 8.46 -17.66
N ILE A 184 20.67 7.74 -18.78
CA ILE A 184 19.55 7.90 -19.71
C ILE A 184 18.26 7.39 -19.06
N ASP A 185 17.22 8.21 -19.12
CA ASP A 185 15.88 7.96 -18.56
C ASP A 185 15.90 7.44 -17.11
N VAL A 186 16.81 8.02 -16.31
CA VAL A 186 16.94 7.70 -14.88
C VAL A 186 15.96 8.50 -14.06
N ARG A 187 15.42 7.87 -13.00
CA ARG A 187 14.68 8.59 -11.98
C ARG A 187 15.61 9.12 -10.90
N PHE A 188 15.43 10.39 -10.58
CA PHE A 188 16.16 11.11 -9.56
C PHE A 188 15.32 11.36 -8.31
N LEU A 189 16.00 11.49 -7.19
CA LEU A 189 15.47 12.05 -5.95
C LEU A 189 16.26 13.32 -5.63
N SER A 190 15.53 14.38 -5.29
CA SER A 190 16.09 15.65 -4.83
C SER A 190 15.48 16.03 -3.49
N LYS A 191 16.32 16.50 -2.56
CA LYS A 191 15.93 17.04 -1.25
C LYS A 191 16.15 18.55 -1.21
N GLY A 192 15.31 19.23 -0.42
CA GLY A 192 15.31 20.68 -0.31
C GLY A 192 14.40 21.16 0.81
N VAL A 193 14.12 22.45 0.79
CA VAL A 193 13.22 23.12 1.73
C VAL A 193 12.29 24.06 0.98
N ILE A 194 11.17 24.37 1.62
CA ILE A 194 10.31 25.47 1.21
C ILE A 194 11.01 26.79 1.49
N THR A 195 11.21 27.60 0.45
CA THR A 195 11.89 28.90 0.53
C THR A 195 10.93 30.08 0.55
N SER A 196 9.71 29.90 0.05
CA SER A 196 8.66 30.92 0.08
C SER A 196 7.27 30.28 0.02
N THR A 197 6.31 30.87 0.71
CA THR A 197 4.88 30.51 0.70
C THR A 197 4.00 31.61 0.08
N THR A 198 4.64 32.64 -0.47
CA THR A 198 3.98 33.77 -1.14
C THR A 198 4.61 34.05 -2.51
N SER A 199 5.32 33.06 -3.07
CA SER A 199 6.19 33.31 -4.21
C SER A 199 5.43 33.68 -5.47
N GLU A 200 6.00 34.60 -6.24
CA GLU A 200 5.44 35.09 -7.48
C GLU A 200 6.08 34.37 -8.67
N GLY A 201 5.41 33.31 -9.14
CA GLY A 201 5.62 32.74 -10.46
C GLY A 201 4.33 32.84 -11.26
N PRO A 202 4.33 33.40 -12.49
CA PRO A 202 3.13 33.50 -13.31
C PRO A 202 2.85 32.15 -13.97
N PHE A 203 1.79 31.47 -13.54
CA PHE A 203 1.33 30.28 -14.27
C PHE A 203 -0.15 30.04 -14.16
N THR A 204 -0.73 30.21 -12.96
CA THR A 204 -2.17 30.04 -12.77
C THR A 204 -2.89 31.34 -13.08
N VAL A 205 -4.10 31.25 -13.60
CA VAL A 205 -4.95 32.37 -13.97
C VAL A 205 -6.04 32.49 -12.92
N ASP A 206 -6.38 33.71 -12.48
CA ASP A 206 -7.51 33.88 -11.56
C ASP A 206 -8.80 33.35 -12.22
N PRO A 207 -9.46 32.32 -11.64
CA PRO A 207 -10.68 31.76 -12.22
C PRO A 207 -11.82 32.79 -12.31
N ALA A 208 -11.79 33.88 -11.55
CA ALA A 208 -12.77 34.96 -11.64
C ALA A 208 -12.42 36.01 -12.71
N LEU A 209 -11.20 36.01 -13.27
CA LEU A 209 -10.68 37.03 -14.18
C LEU A 209 -10.06 36.45 -15.47
N VAL A 210 -10.41 35.21 -15.83
CA VAL A 210 -10.03 34.60 -17.12
C VAL A 210 -10.73 35.35 -18.25
N ARG A 211 -9.96 35.94 -19.15
CA ARG A 211 -10.44 36.53 -20.40
C ARG A 211 -10.46 35.47 -21.49
N VAL A 212 -11.41 35.58 -22.40
CA VAL A 212 -11.56 34.68 -23.55
C VAL A 212 -11.06 35.40 -24.80
N ASN A 213 -10.23 34.74 -25.60
CA ASN A 213 -9.83 35.19 -26.91
C ASN A 213 -11.08 35.26 -27.81
N PRO A 214 -11.44 36.46 -28.29
CA PRO A 214 -12.66 36.62 -29.08
C PRO A 214 -12.63 35.93 -30.45
N ALA A 215 -11.45 35.54 -30.95
CA ALA A 215 -11.31 34.83 -32.23
C ALA A 215 -11.44 33.30 -32.10
N THR A 216 -10.99 32.72 -30.98
CA THR A 216 -11.02 31.26 -30.78
C THR A 216 -12.11 30.80 -29.81
N GLY A 217 -12.67 31.71 -29.02
CA GLY A 217 -13.60 31.36 -27.93
C GLY A 217 -12.92 30.66 -26.75
N LEU A 218 -11.58 30.58 -26.75
CA LEU A 218 -10.77 29.93 -25.72
C LEU A 218 -10.12 30.96 -24.78
N PRO A 219 -9.80 30.62 -23.53
CA PRO A 219 -9.04 31.46 -22.61
C PRO A 219 -7.78 32.05 -23.22
N ASP A 220 -7.59 33.34 -23.01
CA ASP A 220 -6.41 34.08 -23.45
C ASP A 220 -5.45 34.26 -22.26
N ALA A 221 -4.41 33.44 -22.21
CA ALA A 221 -3.40 33.49 -21.17
C ALA A 221 -2.59 34.80 -21.17
N ASN A 222 -2.52 35.50 -22.30
CA ASN A 222 -1.77 36.76 -22.43
C ASN A 222 -2.52 37.96 -21.86
N THR A 223 -3.85 37.89 -21.77
CA THR A 223 -4.70 39.00 -21.29
C THR A 223 -5.42 38.70 -19.98
N SER A 224 -5.40 37.45 -19.53
CA SER A 224 -5.97 37.05 -18.24
C SER A 224 -5.04 37.41 -17.07
N ARG A 225 -5.61 37.78 -15.91
CA ARG A 225 -4.81 38.13 -14.74
C ARG A 225 -4.20 36.86 -14.12
N GLN A 226 -2.89 36.74 -14.18
CA GLN A 226 -2.15 35.66 -13.55
C GLN A 226 -2.17 35.81 -12.01
N ARG A 227 -2.23 34.67 -11.31
CA ARG A 227 -2.10 34.54 -9.87
C ARG A 227 -0.71 33.96 -9.54
N PRO A 228 -0.12 34.33 -8.39
CA PRO A 228 1.12 33.75 -7.91
C PRO A 228 1.01 32.23 -7.67
N ILE A 229 1.97 31.45 -8.18
CA ILE A 229 2.21 30.07 -7.74
C ILE A 229 2.76 30.10 -6.32
N GLY A 230 1.88 29.88 -5.33
CA GLY A 230 2.14 30.22 -3.93
C GLY A 230 3.36 29.59 -3.26
N ILE A 231 3.88 28.43 -3.70
CA ILE A 231 5.00 27.76 -3.00
C ILE A 231 6.25 27.71 -3.88
N SER A 232 7.37 28.23 -3.35
CA SER A 232 8.72 27.98 -3.91
C SER A 232 9.53 27.06 -3.01
N THR A 233 10.32 26.20 -3.65
CA THR A 233 11.30 25.34 -2.98
C THR A 233 12.65 25.41 -3.69
N ASN A 234 13.72 25.11 -2.97
CA ASN A 234 15.08 25.05 -3.54
C ASN A 234 15.48 23.63 -4.00
N LEU A 235 14.49 22.77 -4.28
CA LEU A 235 14.71 21.47 -4.90
C LEU A 235 15.41 21.65 -6.26
N TRP A 236 16.30 20.72 -6.59
CA TRP A 236 16.89 20.68 -7.93
C TRP A 236 15.84 20.35 -8.98
N ASN A 237 15.94 20.94 -10.16
CA ASN A 237 14.99 20.81 -11.25
C ASN A 237 15.71 20.64 -12.58
N ASN A 238 15.11 19.87 -13.50
CA ASN A 238 15.50 19.85 -14.91
C ASN A 238 14.25 19.53 -15.77
N GLY A 239 14.39 19.50 -17.10
CA GLY A 239 13.37 18.92 -17.98
C GLY A 239 12.96 17.53 -17.50
N GLY A 240 11.67 17.19 -17.59
CA GLY A 240 11.10 15.94 -17.06
C GLY A 240 10.66 15.98 -15.59
N ALA A 241 11.09 16.98 -14.80
CA ALA A 241 10.61 17.17 -13.43
C ALA A 241 9.17 17.69 -13.35
N SER A 242 8.66 18.30 -14.43
CA SER A 242 7.25 18.71 -14.56
C SER A 242 6.31 17.59 -14.14
N GLY A 243 5.29 17.93 -13.34
CA GLY A 243 4.34 16.95 -12.83
C GLY A 243 4.79 16.14 -11.59
N SER A 244 6.06 16.23 -11.17
CA SER A 244 6.52 15.59 -9.93
C SER A 244 5.96 16.31 -8.70
N SER A 245 5.44 15.57 -7.73
CA SER A 245 4.98 16.12 -6.47
C SER A 245 6.14 16.37 -5.50
N GLN A 246 5.92 17.23 -4.49
CA GLN A 246 6.90 17.47 -3.44
C GLN A 246 6.33 17.01 -2.10
N LEU A 247 7.05 16.06 -1.50
CA LEU A 247 6.64 15.30 -0.34
C LEU A 247 7.36 15.83 0.90
N SER A 248 6.65 15.89 2.03
CA SER A 248 7.24 16.22 3.33
C SER A 248 8.21 15.13 3.77
N VAL A 249 9.40 15.49 4.25
CA VAL A 249 10.38 14.52 4.78
C VAL A 249 9.91 13.87 6.09
N THR A 250 8.95 14.48 6.79
CA THR A 250 8.44 13.96 8.08
C THR A 250 7.24 13.05 7.89
N SER A 251 6.25 13.50 7.11
CA SER A 251 4.99 12.75 6.92
C SER A 251 5.05 11.79 5.73
N HIS A 252 5.99 12.02 4.79
CA HIS A 252 6.06 11.38 3.48
C HIS A 252 4.77 11.48 2.67
N ARG A 253 3.97 12.52 2.94
CA ARG A 253 2.76 12.89 2.20
C ARG A 253 3.04 14.07 1.28
N MET A 254 2.20 14.21 0.26
CA MET A 254 2.27 15.32 -0.69
C MET A 254 1.86 16.62 0.01
N VAL A 255 2.79 17.56 0.13
CA VAL A 255 2.53 18.89 0.72
C VAL A 255 2.47 19.97 -0.35
N VAL A 256 3.27 19.82 -1.42
CA VAL A 256 3.17 20.63 -2.63
C VAL A 256 2.77 19.72 -3.78
N GLY A 257 1.77 20.14 -4.55
CA GLY A 257 1.26 19.37 -5.66
C GLY A 257 2.26 19.26 -6.82
N PRO A 258 1.81 18.76 -7.98
CA PRO A 258 2.65 18.58 -9.15
C PRO A 258 3.40 19.86 -9.52
N LEU A 259 4.67 19.71 -9.91
CA LEU A 259 5.55 20.81 -10.29
C LEU A 259 5.00 21.55 -11.51
N SER A 260 4.81 22.87 -11.38
CA SER A 260 4.34 23.74 -12.46
C SER A 260 5.48 24.43 -13.21
N THR A 261 6.39 25.10 -12.49
CA THR A 261 7.53 25.79 -13.11
C THR A 261 8.81 25.58 -12.31
N GLY A 262 9.96 25.70 -12.95
CA GLY A 262 11.25 25.56 -12.28
C GLY A 262 12.40 26.12 -13.10
N HIS A 263 13.56 26.29 -12.45
CA HIS A 263 14.77 26.76 -13.13
C HIS A 263 15.32 25.65 -14.06
N PRO A 264 15.77 25.97 -15.29
CA PRO A 264 16.46 25.00 -16.15
C PRO A 264 17.74 24.52 -15.46
N ASP A 265 17.88 23.21 -15.25
CA ASP A 265 19.04 22.54 -14.62
C ASP A 265 19.63 23.29 -13.41
N GLY A 266 18.89 23.32 -12.30
CA GLY A 266 19.33 24.03 -11.10
C GLY A 266 18.32 23.99 -9.96
N ARG A 267 18.62 24.68 -8.86
CA ARG A 267 17.68 24.81 -7.73
C ARG A 267 16.58 25.81 -8.06
N GLY A 268 15.35 25.46 -7.69
CA GLY A 268 14.21 26.36 -7.80
C GLY A 268 13.03 25.66 -8.47
N ARG A 269 11.99 25.43 -7.69
CA ARG A 269 10.73 24.83 -8.13
C ARG A 269 9.57 25.65 -7.58
N ASN A 270 8.52 25.82 -8.37
CA ASN A 270 7.29 26.50 -7.97
C ASN A 270 6.06 25.65 -8.31
N ALA A 271 5.20 25.47 -7.33
CA ALA A 271 3.89 24.82 -7.48
C ALA A 271 2.92 25.31 -6.39
N LEU A 272 1.64 24.98 -6.53
CA LEU A 272 0.68 25.22 -5.44
C LEU A 272 0.82 24.16 -4.34
N SER A 273 0.49 24.51 -3.10
CA SER A 273 0.31 23.50 -2.06
C SER A 273 -0.86 22.59 -2.43
N ILE A 274 -0.83 21.31 -2.02
CA ILE A 274 -1.96 20.41 -2.34
C ILE A 274 -3.27 20.91 -1.72
N ALA A 275 -3.22 21.50 -0.53
CA ALA A 275 -4.37 22.15 0.09
C ALA A 275 -4.95 23.28 -0.78
N ARG A 276 -4.09 24.04 -1.48
CA ARG A 276 -4.54 25.09 -2.40
C ARG A 276 -5.09 24.53 -3.70
N TYR A 277 -4.50 23.45 -4.23
CA TYR A 277 -5.03 22.72 -5.38
C TYR A 277 -6.47 22.28 -5.15
N LEU A 278 -6.79 21.71 -3.98
CA LEU A 278 -8.13 21.23 -3.64
C LEU A 278 -9.15 22.39 -3.54
N VAL A 279 -8.73 23.54 -3.00
CA VAL A 279 -9.61 24.71 -2.85
C VAL A 279 -9.85 25.45 -4.18
N ASP A 280 -8.81 25.63 -4.99
CA ASP A 280 -8.87 26.46 -6.20
C ASP A 280 -9.13 25.66 -7.49
N GLY A 281 -8.76 24.38 -7.51
CA GLY A 281 -8.86 23.51 -8.67
C GLY A 281 -10.30 23.47 -9.17
N THR A 282 -10.48 23.97 -10.39
CA THR A 282 -11.79 24.09 -11.03
C THR A 282 -11.71 23.48 -12.42
N VAL A 283 -12.61 22.52 -12.67
CA VAL A 283 -12.91 21.99 -14.00
C VAL A 283 -13.99 22.88 -14.59
N ASP A 284 -13.59 23.84 -15.42
CA ASP A 284 -14.52 24.72 -16.10
C ASP A 284 -14.36 24.65 -17.61
N GLY A 285 -15.50 24.68 -18.32
CA GLY A 285 -15.57 24.53 -19.77
C GLY A 285 -14.94 25.66 -20.57
N ARG A 286 -14.14 26.50 -19.92
CA ARG A 286 -13.26 27.45 -20.58
C ARG A 286 -12.08 26.70 -21.22
N ASP A 287 -11.66 25.57 -20.66
CA ASP A 287 -10.77 24.66 -21.38
C ASP A 287 -11.63 23.63 -22.16
N PRO A 288 -11.55 23.58 -23.50
CA PRO A 288 -12.28 22.63 -24.33
C PRO A 288 -11.88 21.17 -24.07
N ALA A 289 -10.72 20.94 -23.42
CA ALA A 289 -10.26 19.64 -22.97
C ALA A 289 -10.37 19.46 -21.43
N SER A 290 -11.07 20.33 -20.69
CA SER A 290 -11.13 20.25 -19.22
C SER A 290 -11.67 18.95 -18.65
N LEU A 291 -12.54 18.23 -19.36
CA LEU A 291 -13.28 17.07 -18.85
C LEU A 291 -13.47 16.03 -19.94
N ASP A 292 -13.02 14.79 -19.70
CA ASP A 292 -13.31 13.65 -20.56
C ASP A 292 -14.58 12.93 -20.10
N VAL A 293 -15.69 13.25 -20.77
CA VAL A 293 -17.01 12.70 -20.45
C VAL A 293 -17.06 11.18 -20.65
N ALA A 294 -16.37 10.65 -21.66
CA ALA A 294 -16.44 9.23 -21.99
C ALA A 294 -15.71 8.40 -20.92
N ASN A 295 -14.49 8.80 -20.57
CA ASN A 295 -13.68 8.11 -19.57
C ASN A 295 -14.34 8.18 -18.18
N ILE A 296 -14.84 9.34 -17.76
CA ILE A 296 -15.53 9.47 -16.46
C ILE A 296 -16.81 8.63 -16.43
N SER A 297 -17.59 8.65 -17.52
CA SER A 297 -18.82 7.85 -17.59
C SER A 297 -18.52 6.34 -17.57
N ALA A 298 -17.40 5.91 -18.16
CA ALA A 298 -16.90 4.53 -18.07
C ALA A 298 -16.52 4.13 -16.63
N LEU A 299 -16.27 5.10 -15.73
CA LEU A 299 -16.06 4.82 -14.31
C LEU A 299 -17.34 4.49 -13.53
N GLY A 300 -18.52 4.70 -14.13
CA GLY A 300 -19.82 4.46 -13.52
C GLY A 300 -20.39 5.66 -12.77
N VAL A 301 -19.79 6.85 -12.93
CA VAL A 301 -20.23 8.11 -12.35
C VAL A 301 -20.62 9.11 -13.45
N ARG A 302 -21.35 10.17 -13.09
CA ARG A 302 -21.87 11.13 -14.07
C ARG A 302 -20.89 12.28 -14.25
N ALA A 303 -20.34 12.44 -15.45
CA ALA A 303 -19.32 13.46 -15.73
C ALA A 303 -19.74 14.90 -15.35
N SER A 304 -21.01 15.27 -15.55
CA SER A 304 -21.52 16.61 -15.18
C SER A 304 -21.39 16.93 -13.69
N ASP A 305 -21.38 15.91 -12.83
CA ASP A 305 -21.27 16.08 -11.39
C ASP A 305 -19.86 16.54 -10.98
N TYR A 306 -18.88 16.49 -11.89
CA TYR A 306 -17.48 16.90 -11.68
C TYR A 306 -17.09 18.20 -12.39
N VAL A 307 -18.05 18.94 -12.95
CA VAL A 307 -17.85 20.33 -13.38
C VAL A 307 -17.80 21.24 -12.15
N GLY A 308 -16.97 22.28 -12.18
CA GLY A 308 -16.74 23.20 -11.06
C GLY A 308 -15.55 22.79 -10.21
N ARG A 309 -15.60 23.08 -8.89
CA ARG A 309 -14.52 22.71 -7.97
C ARG A 309 -14.29 21.20 -7.93
N ILE A 310 -13.03 20.80 -7.76
CA ILE A 310 -12.63 19.38 -7.63
C ILE A 310 -12.83 18.80 -6.22
N ASP A 311 -12.94 19.68 -5.22
CA ASP A 311 -13.32 19.39 -3.84
C ASP A 311 -14.49 20.34 -3.48
N LYS A 312 -15.73 19.90 -3.72
CA LYS A 312 -16.93 20.72 -3.56
C LYS A 312 -17.38 20.81 -2.12
N ASN A 313 -17.16 19.75 -1.35
CA ASN A 313 -17.59 19.64 0.04
C ASN A 313 -16.53 20.16 1.03
N ALA A 314 -15.35 20.56 0.53
CA ALA A 314 -14.21 21.07 1.29
C ALA A 314 -13.68 20.07 2.33
N ASN A 315 -13.73 18.77 2.01
CA ASN A 315 -13.22 17.70 2.86
C ASN A 315 -11.74 17.36 2.59
N GLN A 316 -11.09 18.10 1.69
CA GLN A 316 -9.69 17.94 1.30
C GLN A 316 -9.39 16.64 0.53
N LEU A 317 -10.39 16.09 -0.14
CA LEU A 317 -10.28 14.96 -1.06
C LEU A 317 -10.69 15.36 -2.47
N LEU A 318 -10.28 14.57 -3.46
CA LEU A 318 -10.76 14.72 -4.83
C LEU A 318 -12.11 14.01 -4.95
N ASP A 319 -13.19 14.77 -5.17
CA ASP A 319 -14.56 14.24 -5.20
C ASP A 319 -14.71 13.07 -6.18
N LEU A 320 -14.13 13.19 -7.39
CA LEU A 320 -14.19 12.13 -8.40
C LEU A 320 -13.51 10.83 -7.93
N GLN A 321 -12.35 10.94 -7.30
CA GLN A 321 -11.65 9.78 -6.75
C GLN A 321 -12.48 9.16 -5.63
N GLU A 322 -12.95 9.98 -4.69
CA GLU A 322 -13.74 9.53 -3.55
C GLU A 322 -15.00 8.79 -4.00
N ASP A 323 -15.78 9.38 -4.91
CA ASP A 323 -17.02 8.78 -5.41
C ASP A 323 -16.78 7.47 -6.15
N VAL A 324 -15.74 7.40 -7.00
CA VAL A 324 -15.41 6.17 -7.74
C VAL A 324 -14.94 5.07 -6.78
N GLU A 325 -14.11 5.41 -5.80
CA GLU A 325 -13.64 4.44 -4.79
C GLU A 325 -14.78 3.99 -3.87
N ARG A 326 -15.70 4.88 -3.48
CA ARG A 326 -16.94 4.51 -2.77
C ARG A 326 -17.82 3.60 -3.63
N LEU A 327 -17.97 3.92 -4.91
CA LEU A 327 -18.81 3.17 -5.86
C LEU A 327 -18.28 1.74 -6.08
N ARG A 328 -16.97 1.61 -6.33
CA ARG A 328 -16.34 0.34 -6.70
C ARG A 328 -15.88 -0.48 -5.50
N GLY A 329 -15.55 0.19 -4.39
CA GLY A 329 -14.93 -0.43 -3.23
C GLY A 329 -13.45 -0.74 -3.44
N GLU A 330 -12.93 -1.64 -2.63
CA GLU A 330 -11.54 -2.11 -2.75
C GLU A 330 -11.37 -3.04 -3.96
N ASN A 331 -10.21 -3.02 -4.59
CA ASN A 331 -9.89 -4.03 -5.61
C ASN A 331 -9.90 -5.44 -5.00
N ALA A 332 -10.35 -6.43 -5.78
CA ALA A 332 -10.33 -7.83 -5.36
C ALA A 332 -8.88 -8.30 -5.19
N ARG A 333 -8.53 -8.73 -3.98
CA ARG A 333 -7.21 -9.20 -3.57
C ARG A 333 -7.40 -10.31 -2.54
N ASP A 334 -6.31 -10.93 -2.12
CA ASP A 334 -6.27 -11.94 -1.06
C ASP A 334 -5.63 -11.41 0.24
N TRP A 335 -5.18 -10.15 0.23
CA TRP A 335 -4.59 -9.45 1.37
C TRP A 335 -4.99 -7.98 1.34
N TYR A 336 -5.59 -7.51 2.43
CA TYR A 336 -6.02 -6.12 2.59
C TYR A 336 -5.43 -5.57 3.88
N ALA A 337 -4.82 -4.41 3.81
CA ALA A 337 -4.46 -3.60 4.96
C ALA A 337 -5.37 -2.38 5.00
N LEU A 338 -6.24 -2.28 6.00
CA LEU A 338 -7.28 -1.25 6.10
C LEU A 338 -6.95 -0.31 7.27
N ASP A 339 -5.77 0.30 7.24
CA ASP A 339 -5.33 1.22 8.28
C ASP A 339 -6.04 2.58 8.23
N PHE A 340 -5.76 3.41 9.24
CA PHE A 340 -6.35 4.74 9.37
C PHE A 340 -5.38 5.87 9.04
N GLY A 341 -4.26 5.55 8.37
CA GLY A 341 -3.15 6.47 8.10
C GLY A 341 -3.38 7.41 6.92
N SER A 342 -4.59 7.44 6.36
CA SER A 342 -4.93 8.14 5.13
C SER A 342 -6.35 8.71 5.23
N GLU A 343 -6.52 10.02 5.01
CA GLU A 343 -7.87 10.63 4.96
C GLU A 343 -8.72 10.01 3.84
N ARG A 344 -8.10 9.72 2.69
CA ARG A 344 -8.76 9.05 1.56
C ARG A 344 -9.29 7.67 1.96
N ARG A 345 -8.47 6.83 2.60
CA ARG A 345 -8.93 5.52 3.09
C ARG A 345 -9.97 5.65 4.18
N ASN A 346 -9.80 6.61 5.09
CA ASN A 346 -10.76 6.89 6.16
C ASN A 346 -12.15 7.24 5.62
N ALA A 347 -12.24 7.94 4.48
CA ALA A 347 -13.49 8.24 3.83
C ALA A 347 -14.27 6.98 3.40
N LEU A 348 -13.60 5.87 3.10
CA LEU A 348 -14.24 4.60 2.69
C LEU A 348 -14.91 3.85 3.86
N TRP A 349 -14.64 4.26 5.10
CA TRP A 349 -15.31 3.71 6.27
C TRP A 349 -16.68 4.36 6.49
N THR A 350 -17.68 3.52 6.73
CA THR A 350 -19.01 3.96 7.17
C THR A 350 -19.06 3.99 8.70
N LEU A 351 -19.41 5.14 9.25
CA LEU A 351 -19.48 5.36 10.70
C LEU A 351 -20.90 5.08 11.22
N GLY A 352 -20.99 4.43 12.39
CA GLY A 352 -22.27 4.22 13.09
C GLY A 352 -22.92 5.55 13.47
N THR A 353 -24.24 5.66 13.26
CA THR A 353 -24.98 6.92 13.42
C THR A 353 -25.82 7.00 14.71
N ASP A 354 -25.80 5.95 15.53
CA ASP A 354 -26.57 5.90 16.76
C ASP A 354 -26.18 7.07 17.71
N PRO A 355 -27.16 7.75 18.36
CA PRO A 355 -26.87 8.83 19.29
C PRO A 355 -26.00 8.33 20.44
N GLY A 356 -24.72 8.68 20.44
CA GLY A 356 -23.75 8.20 21.45
C GLY A 356 -22.54 7.49 20.86
N ILE A 357 -22.56 7.13 19.57
CA ILE A 357 -21.37 6.71 18.84
C ILE A 357 -20.61 7.96 18.36
N ARG A 358 -19.30 8.01 18.61
CA ARG A 358 -18.37 8.95 17.99
C ARG A 358 -17.13 8.20 17.55
N VAL A 359 -16.74 8.39 16.30
CA VAL A 359 -15.49 7.88 15.74
C VAL A 359 -14.69 9.07 15.23
N THR A 360 -13.42 9.15 15.60
CA THR A 360 -12.49 10.16 15.10
C THR A 360 -11.22 9.49 14.63
N PHE A 361 -10.73 9.86 13.46
CA PHE A 361 -9.48 9.34 12.90
C PHE A 361 -8.30 10.22 13.29
N ASP A 362 -7.17 9.58 13.56
CA ASP A 362 -5.87 10.20 13.72
C ASP A 362 -4.97 9.62 12.62
N THR A 363 -4.81 10.36 11.52
CA THR A 363 -4.04 9.90 10.37
C THR A 363 -2.55 9.88 10.64
N GLU A 364 -2.03 10.69 11.56
CA GLU A 364 -0.61 10.68 11.92
C GLU A 364 -0.27 9.44 12.75
N GLY A 365 -1.11 9.14 13.75
CA GLY A 365 -1.01 7.91 14.54
C GLY A 365 -1.48 6.65 13.80
N GLY A 366 -2.20 6.78 12.68
CA GLY A 366 -2.79 5.68 11.93
C GLY A 366 -3.86 4.92 12.72
N THR A 367 -4.63 5.63 13.56
CA THR A 367 -5.60 5.02 14.48
C THR A 367 -6.99 5.65 14.39
N ALA A 368 -8.01 4.89 14.79
CA ALA A 368 -9.36 5.39 14.99
C ALA A 368 -9.71 5.34 16.48
N ARG A 369 -10.17 6.45 17.05
CA ARG A 369 -10.74 6.47 18.40
C ARG A 369 -12.24 6.25 18.31
N VAL A 370 -12.70 5.19 18.96
CA VAL A 370 -14.11 4.80 19.04
C VAL A 370 -14.64 5.09 20.45
N VAL A 371 -15.76 5.81 20.53
CA VAL A 371 -16.50 6.09 21.77
C VAL A 371 -17.96 5.70 21.56
N LYS A 372 -18.49 4.82 22.42
CA LYS A 372 -19.94 4.62 22.61
C LYS A 372 -20.30 5.00 24.03
N SER A 373 -21.08 6.06 24.22
CA SER A 373 -21.40 6.61 25.56
C SER A 373 -22.71 6.10 26.17
N LEU A 374 -23.59 5.52 25.36
CA LEU A 374 -24.87 4.97 25.80
C LEU A 374 -24.86 3.44 25.70
N SER A 375 -25.38 2.78 26.73
CA SER A 375 -25.73 1.37 26.67
C SER A 375 -27.06 1.22 25.93
N GLY A 376 -27.20 0.16 25.14
CA GLY A 376 -28.40 -0.05 24.35
C GLY A 376 -28.20 -1.11 23.26
N ALA A 377 -29.31 -1.65 22.78
CA ALA A 377 -29.34 -2.73 21.81
C ALA A 377 -28.45 -2.43 20.59
N TYR A 378 -27.82 -3.49 20.07
CA TYR A 378 -26.99 -3.48 18.87
C TYR A 378 -27.84 -3.14 17.63
N THR A 379 -28.04 -1.85 17.35
CA THR A 379 -28.82 -1.41 16.18
C THR A 379 -27.93 -1.22 14.96
N GLN A 380 -26.70 -0.73 15.15
CA GLN A 380 -25.73 -0.53 14.07
C GLN A 380 -24.29 -0.85 14.51
N PRO A 381 -23.41 -1.24 13.57
CA PRO A 381 -21.97 -1.32 13.82
C PRO A 381 -21.40 0.07 14.07
N VAL A 382 -20.31 0.15 14.84
CA VAL A 382 -19.64 1.43 15.08
C VAL A 382 -18.81 1.85 13.88
N LEU A 383 -18.18 0.87 13.23
CA LEU A 383 -17.32 1.08 12.08
C LEU A 383 -17.54 -0.06 11.09
N THR A 384 -17.78 0.28 9.82
CA THR A 384 -18.00 -0.69 8.74
C THR A 384 -17.15 -0.34 7.53
N HIS A 385 -16.44 -1.31 6.97
CA HIS A 385 -15.82 -1.18 5.65
C HIS A 385 -16.66 -1.94 4.63
N SER A 386 -17.23 -1.22 3.69
CA SER A 386 -18.10 -1.79 2.67
C SER A 386 -17.29 -2.21 1.44
N ARG A 387 -17.84 -3.12 0.63
CA ARG A 387 -17.35 -3.46 -0.72
C ARG A 387 -15.87 -3.86 -0.77
N LEU A 388 -15.47 -4.81 0.07
CA LEU A 388 -14.12 -5.38 0.03
C LEU A 388 -13.86 -6.30 -1.19
N ASN A 389 -14.91 -6.63 -1.97
CA ASN A 389 -14.85 -7.50 -3.15
C ASN A 389 -14.13 -8.84 -2.87
N LEU A 390 -14.42 -9.43 -1.70
CA LEU A 390 -13.84 -10.69 -1.25
C LEU A 390 -14.40 -11.87 -2.05
N ALA A 391 -13.51 -12.76 -2.50
CA ALA A 391 -13.91 -14.05 -3.04
C ALA A 391 -14.42 -15.00 -1.94
N ALA A 392 -15.25 -15.98 -2.31
CA ALA A 392 -15.64 -17.06 -1.42
C ALA A 392 -14.40 -17.83 -0.89
N GLY A 393 -14.48 -18.28 0.36
CA GLY A 393 -13.42 -19.03 1.04
C GLY A 393 -13.19 -18.57 2.48
N THR A 394 -12.13 -19.10 3.08
CA THR A 394 -11.75 -18.78 4.46
C THR A 394 -10.86 -17.56 4.53
N TRP A 395 -11.20 -16.64 5.42
CA TRP A 395 -10.51 -15.38 5.67
C TRP A 395 -10.13 -15.27 7.14
N ARG A 396 -8.94 -14.76 7.41
CA ARG A 396 -8.47 -14.36 8.73
C ARG A 396 -8.47 -12.85 8.81
N LEU A 397 -9.22 -12.32 9.76
CA LEU A 397 -9.35 -10.91 10.04
C LEU A 397 -8.50 -10.61 11.26
N SER A 398 -7.84 -9.47 11.31
CA SER A 398 -7.21 -8.99 12.55
C SER A 398 -7.53 -7.54 12.80
N VAL A 399 -7.60 -7.15 14.07
CA VAL A 399 -7.71 -5.78 14.52
C VAL A 399 -6.91 -5.62 15.80
N ARG A 400 -6.27 -4.47 15.98
CA ARG A 400 -5.59 -4.14 17.23
C ARG A 400 -6.41 -3.16 18.04
N LEU A 401 -6.61 -3.49 19.30
CA LEU A 401 -7.43 -2.71 20.22
C LEU A 401 -6.61 -2.28 21.43
N ASP A 402 -6.77 -1.02 21.83
CA ASP A 402 -6.38 -0.50 23.14
C ASP A 402 -7.62 0.08 23.82
N THR A 403 -8.23 -0.72 24.69
CA THR A 403 -9.49 -0.39 25.37
C THR A 403 -9.20 0.38 26.64
N SER A 404 -9.60 1.65 26.68
CA SER A 404 -9.43 2.52 27.86
C SER A 404 -10.58 2.40 28.87
N PHE A 405 -11.78 2.11 28.37
CA PHE A 405 -13.00 1.91 29.16
C PHE A 405 -13.94 0.96 28.42
N ALA A 406 -14.57 0.05 29.16
CA ALA A 406 -15.68 -0.77 28.70
C ALA A 406 -16.49 -1.26 29.91
N ASP A 407 -17.80 -1.43 29.77
CA ASP A 407 -18.60 -2.02 30.86
C ASP A 407 -18.26 -3.51 31.09
N HIS A 408 -17.84 -4.21 30.03
CA HIS A 408 -17.40 -5.62 30.06
C HIS A 408 -16.12 -5.82 29.22
N PRO A 409 -15.28 -6.82 29.54
CA PRO A 409 -14.03 -7.09 28.83
C PRO A 409 -14.20 -7.57 27.38
N ASP A 410 -15.37 -8.09 27.01
CA ASP A 410 -15.72 -8.59 25.68
C ASP A 410 -16.61 -7.62 24.90
N ALA A 411 -16.29 -6.31 24.95
CA ALA A 411 -17.16 -5.25 24.46
C ALA A 411 -17.23 -5.06 22.93
N PHE A 412 -16.36 -5.70 22.15
CA PHE A 412 -16.32 -5.53 20.70
C PHE A 412 -16.67 -6.82 19.96
N TRP A 413 -17.64 -6.75 19.05
CA TRP A 413 -17.83 -7.78 18.04
C TRP A 413 -17.06 -7.42 16.78
N PHE A 414 -16.30 -8.37 16.23
CA PHE A 414 -15.52 -8.19 15.01
C PHE A 414 -15.71 -9.38 14.07
N GLY A 415 -15.97 -9.10 12.80
CA GLY A 415 -16.29 -10.12 11.81
C GLY A 415 -16.74 -9.55 10.47
N LEU A 416 -17.23 -10.43 9.60
CA LEU A 416 -17.87 -10.05 8.35
C LEU A 416 -19.39 -10.20 8.46
N ARG A 417 -20.12 -9.35 7.73
CA ARG A 417 -21.48 -9.64 7.30
C ARG A 417 -21.57 -9.64 5.79
N TRP A 418 -22.57 -10.33 5.27
CA TRP A 418 -22.82 -10.40 3.84
C TRP A 418 -24.29 -10.66 3.55
N ARG A 419 -24.70 -10.44 2.31
CA ARG A 419 -26.03 -10.78 1.84
C ARG A 419 -26.03 -12.17 1.23
N ASP A 420 -26.82 -13.06 1.82
CA ASP A 420 -26.96 -14.44 1.35
C ASP A 420 -27.57 -14.46 -0.06
N SER A 421 -26.87 -15.08 -1.01
CA SER A 421 -27.24 -15.06 -2.42
C SER A 421 -28.57 -15.76 -2.71
N ALA A 422 -28.97 -16.74 -1.88
CA ALA A 422 -30.20 -17.51 -2.07
C ALA A 422 -31.43 -16.85 -1.44
N THR A 423 -31.27 -16.27 -0.24
CA THR A 423 -32.38 -15.74 0.57
C THR A 423 -32.46 -14.21 0.56
N GLY A 424 -31.41 -13.52 0.11
CA GLY A 424 -31.27 -12.07 0.16
C GLY A 424 -31.19 -11.50 1.58
N ARG A 425 -31.09 -12.34 2.62
CA ARG A 425 -31.00 -11.95 4.03
C ARG A 425 -29.55 -11.70 4.44
N TRP A 426 -29.36 -10.81 5.40
CA TRP A 426 -28.04 -10.61 6.01
C TRP A 426 -27.64 -11.81 6.87
N ARG A 427 -26.38 -12.21 6.72
CA ARG A 427 -25.67 -13.19 7.54
C ARG A 427 -24.41 -12.53 8.09
N SER A 428 -23.92 -13.04 9.21
CA SER A 428 -22.65 -12.61 9.78
C SER A 428 -21.91 -13.79 10.39
N ASP A 429 -20.59 -13.67 10.41
CA ASP A 429 -19.68 -14.58 11.07
C ASP A 429 -18.51 -13.79 11.65
N GLY A 430 -18.09 -14.16 12.85
CA GLY A 430 -17.19 -13.37 13.67
C GLY A 430 -17.27 -13.75 15.15
N ARG A 431 -16.69 -12.93 16.03
CA ARG A 431 -16.77 -13.16 17.47
C ARG A 431 -16.63 -11.90 18.29
N TRP A 432 -17.02 -12.01 19.56
CA TRP A 432 -16.70 -11.02 20.58
C TRP A 432 -15.22 -11.11 20.99
N LEU A 433 -14.57 -9.96 21.10
CA LEU A 433 -13.14 -9.82 21.35
C LEU A 433 -12.90 -9.48 22.81
N TRP A 434 -12.12 -10.32 23.48
CA TRP A 434 -11.69 -10.09 24.86
C TRP A 434 -10.56 -9.05 24.92
N SER A 435 -10.90 -7.79 25.23
CA SER A 435 -9.99 -6.65 25.37
C SER A 435 -10.30 -5.89 26.67
N PRO A 436 -9.79 -6.36 27.83
CA PRO A 436 -10.06 -5.73 29.12
C PRO A 436 -9.60 -4.26 29.18
N PRO A 437 -10.34 -3.37 29.86
CA PRO A 437 -9.93 -1.98 30.02
C PRO A 437 -8.54 -1.86 30.65
N ARG A 438 -7.68 -1.02 30.06
CA ARG A 438 -6.32 -0.71 30.54
C ARG A 438 -5.36 -1.91 30.55
N SER A 439 -5.61 -2.94 29.73
CA SER A 439 -4.65 -4.04 29.51
C SER A 439 -3.50 -3.68 28.56
N GLY A 440 -3.53 -2.47 27.99
CA GLY A 440 -2.67 -2.07 26.90
C GLY A 440 -3.15 -2.63 25.56
N GLN A 441 -2.35 -2.37 24.55
CA GLN A 441 -2.67 -2.67 23.17
C GLN A 441 -2.43 -4.15 22.83
N ALA A 442 -3.43 -4.80 22.23
CA ALA A 442 -3.34 -6.21 21.83
C ALA A 442 -3.97 -6.44 20.45
N THR A 443 -3.38 -7.33 19.67
CA THR A 443 -3.96 -7.79 18.40
C THR A 443 -4.95 -8.92 18.66
N HIS A 444 -6.10 -8.85 18.00
CA HIS A 444 -7.13 -9.88 18.01
C HIS A 444 -7.33 -10.38 16.59
N ALA A 445 -7.48 -11.69 16.40
CA ALA A 445 -7.72 -12.32 15.11
C ALA A 445 -9.03 -13.11 15.10
N VAL A 446 -9.69 -13.22 13.96
CA VAL A 446 -10.95 -13.96 13.79
C VAL A 446 -10.88 -14.69 12.45
N GLU A 447 -11.35 -15.92 12.40
CA GLU A 447 -11.47 -16.67 11.15
C GLU A 447 -12.93 -16.69 10.74
N VAL A 448 -13.20 -16.38 9.47
CA VAL A 448 -14.54 -16.34 8.89
C VAL A 448 -14.54 -17.13 7.60
N THR A 449 -15.57 -17.95 7.38
CA THR A 449 -15.76 -18.65 6.10
C THR A 449 -16.86 -17.97 5.31
N LEU A 450 -16.48 -17.27 4.24
CA LEU A 450 -17.40 -16.56 3.37
C LEU A 450 -17.91 -17.50 2.27
N PRO A 451 -19.23 -17.76 2.17
CA PRO A 451 -19.80 -18.50 1.03
C PRO A 451 -19.79 -17.64 -0.24
N GLU A 452 -20.38 -18.13 -1.32
CA GLU A 452 -20.71 -17.27 -2.46
C GLU A 452 -21.72 -16.19 -2.01
N ALA A 453 -21.21 -14.98 -1.84
CA ALA A 453 -21.93 -13.88 -1.26
C ALA A 453 -21.68 -12.59 -2.03
N ARG A 454 -22.66 -11.69 -1.99
CA ARG A 454 -22.51 -10.32 -2.47
C ARG A 454 -22.47 -9.39 -1.27
N GLU A 455 -21.91 -8.19 -1.48
CA GLU A 455 -21.96 -7.11 -0.48
C GLU A 455 -21.32 -7.54 0.86
N ALA A 456 -20.16 -8.19 0.81
CA ALA A 456 -19.41 -8.51 2.02
C ALA A 456 -18.86 -7.22 2.66
N GLU A 457 -19.09 -7.08 3.96
CA GLU A 457 -18.71 -5.92 4.75
C GLU A 457 -17.96 -6.37 6.01
N LEU A 458 -16.85 -5.71 6.29
CA LEU A 458 -16.12 -5.86 7.55
C LEU A 458 -16.74 -4.94 8.59
N MET A 459 -16.98 -5.46 9.80
CA MET A 459 -17.63 -4.68 10.85
C MET A 459 -16.89 -4.78 12.17
N LEU A 460 -16.84 -3.64 12.86
CA LEU A 460 -16.56 -3.55 14.29
C LEU A 460 -17.80 -2.95 14.97
N GLY A 461 -18.40 -3.72 15.89
CA GLY A 461 -19.62 -3.32 16.59
C GLY A 461 -19.49 -3.47 18.09
N THR A 462 -20.42 -2.85 18.82
CA THR A 462 -20.49 -2.95 20.29
C THR A 462 -21.93 -2.74 20.76
N ASP A 463 -22.35 -3.50 21.77
CA ASP A 463 -23.66 -3.39 22.43
C ASP A 463 -23.58 -2.61 23.76
N THR A 464 -22.38 -2.20 24.16
CA THR A 464 -22.12 -1.64 25.48
C THR A 464 -21.35 -0.34 25.42
N ARG A 465 -21.20 0.36 26.55
CA ARG A 465 -20.38 1.58 26.58
C ARG A 465 -18.92 1.19 26.46
N VAL A 466 -18.20 1.89 25.59
CA VAL A 466 -16.80 1.59 25.31
C VAL A 466 -16.04 2.84 24.86
N THR A 467 -14.76 2.89 25.18
CA THR A 467 -13.79 3.82 24.61
C THR A 467 -12.51 3.07 24.29
N ALA A 468 -12.18 2.95 23.01
CA ALA A 468 -10.99 2.25 22.56
C ALA A 468 -10.32 2.96 21.40
N ARG A 469 -9.02 2.71 21.25
CA ARG A 469 -8.27 2.98 20.03
C ARG A 469 -8.21 1.72 19.19
N VAL A 470 -8.45 1.88 17.90
CA VAL A 470 -8.46 0.81 16.89
C VAL A 470 -7.36 1.09 15.88
N GLU A 471 -6.58 0.09 15.53
CA GLU A 471 -5.57 0.18 14.46
C GLU A 471 -5.30 -1.19 13.83
N GLY A 472 -4.48 -1.22 12.77
CA GLY A 472 -3.94 -2.47 12.23
C GLY A 472 -5.01 -3.45 11.78
N VAL A 473 -6.06 -2.97 11.12
CA VAL A 473 -7.12 -3.82 10.58
C VAL A 473 -6.62 -4.53 9.32
N ASN A 474 -6.64 -5.85 9.31
CA ASN A 474 -6.23 -6.64 8.15
C ASN A 474 -7.28 -7.69 7.81
N VAL A 475 -7.41 -8.00 6.51
CA VAL A 475 -8.24 -9.08 5.98
C VAL A 475 -7.36 -9.94 5.07
N VAL A 476 -7.10 -11.17 5.47
CA VAL A 476 -6.09 -12.05 4.86
C VAL A 476 -6.72 -13.38 4.50
N ARG A 477 -6.70 -13.77 3.24
CA ARG A 477 -7.21 -15.07 2.81
C ARG A 477 -6.36 -16.19 3.44
N SER A 478 -6.98 -17.28 3.89
CA SER A 478 -6.22 -18.47 4.26
C SER A 478 -5.44 -18.98 3.04
N GLY A 479 -4.18 -19.35 3.26
CA GLY A 479 -3.24 -19.71 2.20
C GLY A 479 -2.62 -18.55 1.41
N ALA A 480 -3.00 -17.28 1.68
CA ALA A 480 -2.33 -16.14 1.04
C ALA A 480 -0.85 -16.09 1.41
N VAL A 481 -0.02 -15.78 0.42
CA VAL A 481 1.44 -15.67 0.58
C VAL A 481 1.81 -14.19 0.67
N MET A 482 2.59 -13.82 1.67
CA MET A 482 3.22 -12.50 1.75
C MET A 482 4.47 -12.48 0.87
N HIS A 483 4.24 -12.27 -0.43
CA HIS A 483 5.26 -12.11 -1.48
C HIS A 483 5.59 -10.64 -1.78
N LEU A 484 5.11 -9.71 -0.94
CA LEU A 484 5.49 -8.29 -0.98
C LEU A 484 5.20 -7.54 -2.30
N ASP A 485 4.53 -8.12 -3.30
CA ASP A 485 4.33 -7.41 -4.58
C ASP A 485 3.21 -6.39 -4.59
N THR A 486 2.35 -6.40 -3.57
CA THR A 486 1.36 -5.35 -3.36
C THR A 486 1.76 -4.48 -2.17
N ALA A 487 1.38 -3.19 -2.21
CA ALA A 487 1.69 -2.22 -1.18
C ALA A 487 1.18 -2.67 0.19
N ASP A 488 -0.04 -3.22 0.25
CA ASP A 488 -0.65 -3.73 1.50
C ASP A 488 0.21 -4.80 2.22
N ARG A 489 1.03 -5.54 1.47
CA ARG A 489 1.94 -6.57 2.02
C ARG A 489 3.32 -6.01 2.42
N ARG A 490 3.71 -4.86 1.89
CA ARG A 490 5.02 -4.23 2.14
C ARG A 490 4.99 -3.22 3.28
N LEU A 491 3.93 -2.42 3.36
CA LEU A 491 3.98 -1.13 4.06
C LEU A 491 3.97 -1.21 5.59
N HIS A 492 3.70 -2.38 6.17
CA HIS A 492 3.54 -2.57 7.62
C HIS A 492 4.68 -3.35 8.29
N TRP A 493 5.74 -3.68 7.55
CA TRP A 493 6.98 -4.10 8.18
C TRP A 493 7.55 -2.96 9.00
N ARG A 494 8.05 -3.26 10.20
CA ARG A 494 8.63 -2.28 11.14
C ARG A 494 10.07 -2.61 11.45
N ASP A 495 10.90 -1.57 11.50
CA ASP A 495 12.26 -1.66 12.01
C ASP A 495 12.21 -1.59 13.54
N ASP A 496 12.59 -2.69 14.21
CA ASP A 496 12.47 -2.80 15.66
C ASP A 496 13.49 -1.92 16.42
N ALA A 497 14.58 -1.51 15.78
CA ALA A 497 15.60 -0.67 16.38
C ALA A 497 15.25 0.82 16.27
N ARG A 498 14.64 1.23 15.14
CA ARG A 498 14.34 2.63 14.83
C ARG A 498 12.87 3.02 15.00
N GLY A 499 11.98 2.04 15.09
CA GLY A 499 10.51 2.24 15.10
C GLY A 499 9.91 2.64 13.74
N GLY A 500 10.74 2.85 12.72
CA GLY A 500 10.33 3.24 11.37
C GLY A 500 9.79 2.08 10.52
N ARG A 501 9.60 2.32 9.22
CA ARG A 501 9.21 1.25 8.28
C ARG A 501 10.38 0.30 8.01
N GLY A 502 10.06 -0.96 7.79
CA GLY A 502 11.01 -1.99 7.35
C GLY A 502 11.43 -1.77 5.90
N ARG A 503 12.67 -2.14 5.58
CA ARG A 503 13.25 -1.96 4.26
C ARG A 503 12.72 -3.01 3.29
N VAL A 504 12.12 -2.57 2.18
CA VAL A 504 11.64 -3.46 1.11
C VAL A 504 12.15 -2.95 -0.22
N VAL A 505 12.69 -3.84 -1.05
CA VAL A 505 13.44 -3.50 -2.27
C VAL A 505 13.03 -4.40 -3.45
N PRO A 506 13.14 -3.94 -4.71
CA PRO A 506 12.62 -4.65 -5.89
C PRO A 506 13.58 -5.76 -6.36
N ARG A 507 13.86 -6.71 -5.48
CA ARG A 507 14.80 -7.82 -5.68
C ARG A 507 14.26 -9.13 -5.12
N GLY A 508 12.99 -9.40 -5.32
CA GLY A 508 12.32 -10.65 -4.95
C GLY A 508 12.78 -11.87 -5.76
N VAL A 509 12.16 -13.01 -5.48
CA VAL A 509 12.43 -14.32 -6.11
C VAL A 509 12.28 -14.27 -7.63
N ASP A 510 11.19 -13.69 -8.11
CA ASP A 510 10.85 -13.60 -9.53
C ASP A 510 11.46 -12.37 -10.21
N SER A 511 12.31 -11.63 -9.48
CA SER A 511 12.85 -10.37 -9.95
C SER A 511 13.52 -10.50 -11.31
N ALA A 512 14.08 -11.65 -11.70
CA ALA A 512 14.66 -11.83 -13.04
C ALA A 512 13.69 -11.52 -14.20
N THR A 513 12.39 -11.75 -14.03
CA THR A 513 11.37 -11.66 -15.10
C THR A 513 10.37 -10.53 -14.95
N ARG A 514 10.15 -10.03 -13.73
CA ARG A 514 9.18 -8.97 -13.42
C ARG A 514 9.67 -8.11 -12.24
N THR A 515 9.03 -6.97 -11.98
CA THR A 515 9.24 -6.29 -10.70
C THR A 515 8.63 -7.15 -9.59
N ASP A 516 9.46 -7.46 -8.60
CA ASP A 516 9.17 -8.39 -7.51
C ASP A 516 9.94 -7.91 -6.28
N TRP A 517 9.32 -7.91 -5.10
CA TRP A 517 9.89 -7.25 -3.92
C TRP A 517 10.34 -8.23 -2.85
N ALA A 518 11.42 -7.87 -2.14
CA ALA A 518 11.91 -8.61 -0.99
C ALA A 518 12.14 -7.68 0.21
N LEU A 519 11.92 -8.22 1.40
CA LEU A 519 12.31 -7.61 2.66
C LEU A 519 13.85 -7.64 2.76
N ARG A 520 14.49 -6.51 3.00
CA ARG A 520 15.94 -6.41 3.19
C ARG A 520 16.27 -6.36 4.67
N VAL A 521 16.72 -7.48 5.23
CA VAL A 521 17.15 -7.58 6.62
C VAL A 521 18.64 -7.30 6.71
N LYS A 522 19.05 -6.41 7.62
CA LYS A 522 20.42 -5.96 7.81
C LYS A 522 20.84 -6.19 9.27
N SER A 523 22.15 -6.27 9.52
CA SER A 523 22.68 -6.49 10.88
C SER A 523 22.42 -5.34 11.86
N ASP A 524 21.89 -4.21 11.39
CA ASP A 524 21.58 -3.04 12.20
C ASP A 524 20.17 -3.07 12.83
N ALA A 525 19.26 -3.91 12.31
CA ALA A 525 17.88 -3.98 12.82
C ALA A 525 17.19 -5.31 12.48
N SER A 526 16.38 -5.79 13.43
CA SER A 526 15.35 -6.80 13.14
C SER A 526 14.12 -6.11 12.53
N LEU A 527 13.42 -6.83 11.66
CA LEU A 527 12.20 -6.37 11.01
C LEU A 527 11.02 -7.22 11.44
N SER A 528 9.93 -6.58 11.87
CA SER A 528 8.75 -7.25 12.40
C SER A 528 7.45 -6.94 11.64
N ASN A 529 6.51 -7.88 11.68
CA ASN A 529 5.19 -7.74 11.07
C ASN A 529 4.11 -8.45 11.91
N ARG A 530 2.94 -7.82 12.04
CA ARG A 530 1.78 -8.30 12.82
C ARG A 530 0.50 -8.50 11.98
N GLN A 531 0.59 -8.41 10.66
CA GLN A 531 -0.56 -8.51 9.76
C GLN A 531 -0.98 -9.94 9.42
N LEU A 532 -0.20 -10.94 9.82
CA LEU A 532 -0.42 -12.36 9.46
C LEU A 532 -1.74 -12.94 10.01
N ALA A 533 -2.41 -12.23 10.93
CA ALA A 533 -3.68 -12.62 11.53
C ALA A 533 -3.66 -14.05 12.10
N LEU A 534 -2.60 -14.43 12.81
CA LEU A 534 -2.47 -15.76 13.42
C LEU A 534 -3.42 -15.89 14.61
N LEU A 535 -4.31 -16.89 14.57
CA LEU A 535 -5.18 -17.24 15.69
C LEU A 535 -4.45 -18.11 16.73
N GLY A 536 -4.53 -17.78 18.02
CA GLY A 536 -3.93 -18.56 19.11
C GLY A 536 -4.57 -19.94 19.35
N THR A 537 -5.73 -20.18 18.75
CA THR A 537 -6.45 -21.47 18.78
C THR A 537 -6.05 -22.41 17.65
N ARG A 538 -5.24 -21.95 16.70
CA ARG A 538 -4.84 -22.66 15.48
C ARG A 538 -3.34 -22.95 15.49
N ARG A 539 -2.93 -23.88 14.63
CA ARG A 539 -1.54 -24.28 14.48
C ARG A 539 -1.05 -23.92 13.10
N TYR A 540 0.22 -23.54 13.04
CA TYR A 540 0.83 -23.07 11.82
C TYR A 540 2.22 -23.65 11.64
N ARG A 541 2.62 -23.73 10.38
CA ARG A 541 4.01 -23.71 9.94
C ARG A 541 4.20 -22.47 9.10
N LEU A 542 5.32 -21.79 9.28
CA LEU A 542 5.71 -20.69 8.40
C LEU A 542 6.84 -21.15 7.49
N CYS A 543 6.72 -20.84 6.22
CA CYS A 543 7.78 -21.04 5.24
C CYS A 543 8.07 -19.72 4.54
N PHE A 544 9.32 -19.51 4.15
CA PHE A 544 9.74 -18.29 3.47
C PHE A 544 10.94 -18.58 2.57
N ASP A 545 11.10 -17.77 1.54
CA ASP A 545 12.25 -17.81 0.68
C ASP A 545 13.28 -16.79 1.18
N HIS A 546 14.56 -17.15 1.14
CA HIS A 546 15.64 -16.25 1.54
C HIS A 546 16.84 -16.35 0.60
N LYS A 547 17.57 -15.24 0.47
CA LYS A 547 18.78 -15.14 -0.34
C LYS A 547 19.79 -14.19 0.28
N GLN A 548 21.06 -14.54 0.20
CA GLN A 548 22.15 -13.68 0.60
C GLN A 548 22.22 -12.44 -0.29
N GLU A 549 22.29 -11.27 0.33
CA GLU A 549 22.59 -10.03 -0.38
C GLU A 549 24.07 -9.65 -0.20
N SER A 550 24.60 -9.76 1.02
CA SER A 550 26.02 -9.60 1.32
C SER A 550 26.58 -10.76 2.14
N SER A 551 27.85 -11.08 1.92
CA SER A 551 28.49 -12.28 2.46
C SER A 551 28.62 -12.28 3.98
N GLY A 552 28.62 -13.46 4.60
CA GLY A 552 29.09 -13.64 5.98
C GLY A 552 28.05 -13.42 7.08
N LEU A 553 26.78 -13.67 6.79
CA LEU A 553 25.66 -13.45 7.72
C LEU A 553 24.84 -14.73 7.95
N GLY A 554 24.45 -14.99 9.20
CA GLY A 554 23.43 -15.97 9.59
C GLY A 554 22.11 -15.28 9.95
N GLY A 555 21.00 -15.74 9.37
CA GLY A 555 19.66 -15.20 9.59
C GLY A 555 18.92 -15.91 10.72
N VAL A 556 17.94 -15.23 11.30
CA VAL A 556 17.01 -15.84 12.26
C VAL A 556 15.60 -15.32 12.05
N MET A 557 14.64 -16.24 12.03
CA MET A 557 13.21 -15.97 12.02
C MET A 557 12.62 -16.33 13.37
N ARG A 558 11.73 -15.49 13.89
CA ARG A 558 11.03 -15.72 15.15
C ARG A 558 9.55 -15.43 15.01
N VAL A 559 8.74 -16.16 15.78
CA VAL A 559 7.36 -15.74 16.09
C VAL A 559 7.23 -15.53 17.58
N HIS A 560 6.91 -14.30 17.96
CA HIS A 560 6.68 -13.88 19.34
C HIS A 560 5.18 -13.83 19.62
N SER A 561 4.80 -14.20 20.83
CA SER A 561 3.47 -13.93 21.42
C SER A 561 3.71 -13.34 22.83
N PRO A 562 2.81 -12.53 23.42
CA PRO A 562 3.08 -11.86 24.70
C PRO A 562 3.70 -12.78 25.76
N GLY A 563 4.92 -12.46 26.17
CA GLY A 563 5.70 -13.19 27.18
C GLY A 563 6.29 -14.52 26.72
N ASP A 564 6.32 -14.85 25.42
CA ASP A 564 6.83 -16.13 24.93
C ASP A 564 7.33 -16.09 23.47
N GLU A 565 8.51 -16.67 23.22
CA GLU A 565 8.98 -16.98 21.86
C GLU A 565 8.42 -18.35 21.46
N ARG A 566 7.58 -18.38 20.41
CA ARG A 566 6.83 -19.61 20.02
C ARG A 566 7.60 -20.47 19.05
N VAL A 567 8.42 -19.84 18.21
CA VAL A 567 9.34 -20.55 17.33
C VAL A 567 10.53 -19.65 17.02
N GLN A 568 11.70 -20.27 16.93
CA GLN A 568 12.92 -19.67 16.43
C GLN A 568 13.56 -20.61 15.42
N LEU A 569 13.90 -20.08 14.25
CA LEU A 569 14.58 -20.80 13.18
C LEU A 569 15.80 -20.00 12.73
N ALA A 570 16.98 -20.53 13.01
CA ALA A 570 18.23 -20.01 12.48
C ALA A 570 18.52 -20.64 11.11
N PHE A 571 19.01 -19.83 10.16
CA PHE A 571 19.30 -20.27 8.80
C PHE A 571 20.52 -19.52 8.24
N ASN A 572 21.13 -20.06 7.16
CA ASN A 572 22.30 -19.47 6.52
C ASN A 572 21.95 -19.07 5.08
N PRO A 573 21.73 -17.77 4.80
CA PRO A 573 21.50 -17.28 3.45
C PRO A 573 22.63 -17.66 2.49
N GLY A 574 22.26 -18.30 1.37
CA GLY A 574 23.16 -18.62 0.26
C GLY A 574 22.95 -17.68 -0.92
N VAL A 575 23.81 -17.79 -1.94
CA VAL A 575 23.76 -16.94 -3.15
C VAL A 575 22.49 -17.17 -4.01
N ASP A 576 21.88 -18.34 -3.88
CA ASP A 576 20.62 -18.70 -4.52
C ASP A 576 19.46 -18.55 -3.55
N TRP A 577 18.27 -18.31 -4.10
CA TRP A 577 17.03 -18.38 -3.33
C TRP A 577 16.81 -19.79 -2.80
N LYS A 578 16.56 -19.89 -1.50
CA LYS A 578 16.23 -21.14 -0.82
C LYS A 578 14.97 -20.95 0.00
N ARG A 579 14.15 -22.00 0.04
CA ARG A 579 12.95 -22.06 0.85
C ARG A 579 13.25 -22.77 2.17
N GLU A 580 12.86 -22.14 3.26
CA GLU A 580 13.05 -22.64 4.62
C GLU A 580 11.71 -22.66 5.35
N CYS A 581 11.50 -23.63 6.23
CA CYS A 581 10.24 -23.81 6.95
C CYS A 581 10.47 -24.09 8.43
N THR A 582 9.61 -23.54 9.28
CA THR A 582 9.63 -23.85 10.71
C THR A 582 9.10 -25.27 11.01
N GLY A 583 9.38 -25.74 12.22
CA GLY A 583 8.52 -26.72 12.87
C GLY A 583 7.06 -26.21 13.00
N GLY A 584 6.15 -27.12 13.37
CA GLY A 584 4.81 -26.70 13.75
C GLY A 584 4.84 -25.88 15.04
N PHE A 585 3.96 -24.89 15.15
CA PHE A 585 3.79 -24.13 16.39
C PHE A 585 2.35 -23.62 16.54
N ARG A 586 2.04 -23.18 17.76
CA ARG A 586 0.75 -22.55 18.10
C ARG A 586 1.01 -21.23 18.82
N PRO A 587 0.52 -20.07 18.36
CA PRO A 587 0.59 -18.83 19.13
C PRO A 587 -0.14 -18.97 20.47
N ARG A 588 0.30 -18.27 21.53
CA ARG A 588 -0.40 -18.32 22.83
C ARG A 588 -1.71 -17.54 22.79
N THR A 589 -1.66 -16.39 22.15
CA THR A 589 -2.80 -15.49 21.91
C THR A 589 -2.86 -15.16 20.43
N ASP A 590 -3.88 -14.41 20.02
CA ASP A 590 -3.95 -13.87 18.65
C ASP A 590 -2.99 -12.69 18.42
N ASP A 591 -2.34 -12.22 19.49
CA ASP A 591 -1.27 -11.26 19.41
C ASP A 591 0.04 -12.00 19.14
N ALA A 592 0.38 -12.05 17.86
CA ALA A 592 1.58 -12.70 17.36
C ALA A 592 2.35 -11.75 16.43
N THR A 593 3.66 -11.76 16.55
CA THR A 593 4.57 -10.95 15.73
C THR A 593 5.57 -11.88 15.05
N LEU A 594 5.62 -11.84 13.72
CA LEU A 594 6.73 -12.41 12.96
C LEU A 594 7.88 -11.42 12.94
N GLN A 595 9.09 -11.91 13.14
CA GLN A 595 10.31 -11.12 13.12
C GLN A 595 11.40 -11.83 12.31
N PHE A 596 12.10 -11.09 11.45
CA PHE A 596 13.34 -11.52 10.84
C PHE A 596 14.49 -10.65 11.36
N GLY A 597 15.58 -11.28 11.77
CA GLY A 597 16.76 -10.59 12.29
C GLY A 597 18.06 -11.28 11.91
N VAL A 598 19.15 -10.87 12.52
CA VAL A 598 20.49 -11.42 12.28
C VAL A 598 20.93 -12.24 13.49
N ALA A 599 21.33 -13.48 13.26
CA ALA A 599 21.86 -14.39 14.28
C ALA A 599 23.37 -14.19 14.48
N SER A 600 24.11 -13.93 13.39
CA SER A 600 25.55 -13.74 13.41
C SER A 600 26.04 -13.00 12.17
N GLY A 601 27.20 -12.35 12.28
CA GLY A 601 27.86 -11.66 11.16
C GLY A 601 27.40 -10.22 10.92
N ALA A 602 28.02 -9.57 9.94
CA ALA A 602 27.71 -8.22 9.50
C ALA A 602 27.40 -8.27 8.01
N GLY A 603 26.22 -7.78 7.61
CA GLY A 603 25.75 -7.91 6.24
C GLY A 603 24.24 -7.80 6.13
N SER A 604 23.69 -8.40 5.07
CA SER A 604 22.29 -8.32 4.72
C SER A 604 21.80 -9.53 3.92
N TYR A 605 20.51 -9.79 4.03
CA TYR A 605 19.83 -10.84 3.28
C TYR A 605 18.42 -10.40 2.91
N LEU A 606 17.86 -11.10 1.92
CA LEU A 606 16.52 -10.88 1.40
C LEU A 606 15.59 -11.97 1.88
N VAL A 607 14.34 -11.60 2.16
CA VAL A 607 13.24 -12.51 2.48
C VAL A 607 12.06 -12.21 1.59
N ASP A 608 11.42 -13.26 1.09
CA ASP A 608 10.26 -13.19 0.21
C ASP A 608 9.33 -14.41 0.42
N ASN A 609 8.17 -14.42 -0.23
CA ASN A 609 7.23 -15.55 -0.31
C ASN A 609 6.92 -16.22 1.04
N ILE A 610 6.61 -15.39 2.05
CA ILE A 610 6.28 -15.88 3.40
C ILE A 610 4.87 -16.47 3.37
N SER A 611 4.77 -17.79 3.49
CA SER A 611 3.49 -18.50 3.52
C SER A 611 3.14 -18.95 4.94
N ILE A 612 1.84 -18.89 5.25
CA ILE A 612 1.29 -19.42 6.49
C ILE A 612 0.55 -20.71 6.15
N GLU A 613 1.11 -21.84 6.54
CA GLU A 613 0.52 -23.16 6.34
C GLU A 613 -0.30 -23.55 7.56
N ASP A 614 -1.60 -23.74 7.39
CA ASP A 614 -2.49 -24.23 8.44
C ASP A 614 -2.18 -25.71 8.72
N LEU A 615 -1.86 -26.01 9.98
CA LEU A 615 -1.64 -27.39 10.42
C LEU A 615 -2.91 -27.96 11.08
N PRO A 616 -3.07 -29.31 11.07
CA PRO A 616 -4.17 -29.97 11.78
C PRO A 616 -4.30 -29.46 13.22
N SER A 617 -5.50 -28.99 13.57
CA SER A 617 -5.83 -28.50 14.91
C SER A 617 -6.41 -29.64 15.76
N PHE A 618 -6.10 -29.63 17.05
CA PHE A 618 -6.54 -30.66 17.99
C PHE A 618 -7.54 -30.10 19.00
N ILE A 619 -8.50 -30.93 19.42
CA ILE A 619 -9.31 -30.67 20.62
C ILE A 619 -8.47 -31.11 21.82
N LEU A 620 -8.04 -30.14 22.62
CA LEU A 620 -7.16 -30.37 23.77
C LEU A 620 -7.97 -30.88 24.97
N ALA A 621 -7.41 -31.87 25.66
CA ALA A 621 -7.94 -32.44 26.90
C ALA A 621 -6.82 -32.46 27.97
N PRO A 622 -6.63 -31.34 28.70
CA PRO A 622 -5.65 -31.28 29.79
C PRO A 622 -6.03 -32.22 30.94
N GLY A 623 -5.04 -32.86 31.56
CA GLY A 623 -5.27 -33.80 32.67
C GLY A 623 -5.92 -35.12 32.26
N VAL A 624 -5.82 -35.49 30.99
CA VAL A 624 -6.45 -36.69 30.42
C VAL A 624 -5.40 -37.54 29.71
N ASP A 625 -5.46 -38.85 29.97
CA ASP A 625 -4.80 -39.92 29.25
C ASP A 625 -5.81 -40.64 28.35
N ARG A 626 -5.38 -41.08 27.17
CA ARG A 626 -6.20 -41.87 26.24
C ARG A 626 -5.50 -43.21 25.98
N PRO A 627 -5.60 -44.20 26.88
CA PRO A 627 -4.81 -45.43 26.76
C PRO A 627 -5.15 -46.24 25.50
N GLY A 628 -4.17 -46.97 24.97
CA GLY A 628 -4.31 -47.82 23.79
C GLY A 628 -4.29 -47.06 22.46
N LEU A 629 -4.50 -47.82 21.37
CA LEU A 629 -4.42 -47.37 19.97
C LEU A 629 -3.07 -46.74 19.60
N ASP A 630 -1.99 -47.08 20.31
CA ASP A 630 -0.67 -46.48 20.13
C ASP A 630 -0.06 -46.84 18.77
N LEU A 631 0.27 -45.81 18.00
CA LEU A 631 1.07 -45.88 16.78
C LEU A 631 2.57 -45.84 17.10
N ARG A 632 2.95 -44.91 17.99
CA ARG A 632 4.34 -44.63 18.36
C ARG A 632 4.40 -44.17 19.81
N ASP A 633 5.46 -44.54 20.51
CA ASP A 633 5.74 -44.12 21.88
C ASP A 633 7.23 -43.77 21.99
N PHE A 634 7.54 -42.54 22.39
CA PHE A 634 8.92 -42.03 22.43
C PHE A 634 9.10 -40.88 23.45
N ASP A 635 10.34 -40.63 23.83
CA ASP A 635 10.70 -39.56 24.75
C ASP A 635 10.80 -38.22 24.01
N LEU A 636 10.36 -37.14 24.65
CA LEU A 636 10.42 -35.79 24.11
C LEU A 636 11.70 -35.08 24.55
N PRO A 637 12.23 -34.18 23.71
CA PRO A 637 13.44 -33.40 24.04
C PRO A 637 13.18 -32.35 25.12
N ALA A 638 11.92 -31.98 25.38
CA ALA A 638 11.52 -31.07 26.44
C ALA A 638 10.12 -31.45 27.00
N ALA A 639 9.83 -30.99 28.21
CA ALA A 639 8.56 -31.22 28.89
C ALA A 639 7.46 -30.26 28.39
N ASP A 640 7.16 -30.33 27.09
CA ASP A 640 6.13 -29.52 26.44
C ASP A 640 5.12 -30.41 25.68
N PRO A 641 3.83 -30.42 26.09
CA PRO A 641 2.76 -31.14 25.39
C PRO A 641 2.61 -30.78 23.90
N VAL A 642 2.99 -29.57 23.49
CA VAL A 642 2.90 -29.11 22.09
C VAL A 642 3.78 -29.95 21.18
N LEU A 643 4.93 -30.42 21.67
CA LEU A 643 5.83 -31.29 20.88
C LEU A 643 5.18 -32.63 20.54
N CYS A 644 4.35 -33.17 21.45
CA CYS A 644 3.61 -34.41 21.18
C CYS A 644 2.48 -34.17 20.17
N GLU A 645 1.81 -33.02 20.30
CA GLU A 645 0.83 -32.54 19.33
C GLU A 645 1.47 -32.36 17.94
N ASP A 646 2.71 -31.84 17.85
CA ASP A 646 3.45 -31.63 16.59
C ASP A 646 3.77 -32.95 15.91
N ALA A 647 4.26 -33.93 16.68
CA ALA A 647 4.51 -35.25 16.18
C ALA A 647 3.24 -35.95 15.69
N CYS A 648 2.09 -35.71 16.34
CA CYS A 648 0.82 -36.22 15.83
C CYS A 648 0.36 -35.50 14.56
N ALA A 649 0.57 -34.18 14.46
CA ALA A 649 0.19 -33.42 13.26
C ALA A 649 0.99 -33.85 12.02
N SER A 650 2.29 -34.13 12.19
CA SER A 650 3.18 -34.57 11.12
C SER A 650 3.02 -36.04 10.72
N GLU A 651 2.26 -36.82 11.49
CA GLU A 651 1.94 -38.21 11.20
C GLU A 651 0.50 -38.33 10.67
N PRO A 652 0.27 -38.54 9.35
CA PRO A 652 -1.07 -38.59 8.78
C PRO A 652 -1.98 -39.65 9.41
N ALA A 653 -1.41 -40.76 9.88
CA ALA A 653 -2.16 -41.83 10.54
C ALA A 653 -2.58 -41.48 12.00
N CYS A 654 -2.01 -40.44 12.60
CA CYS A 654 -2.26 -40.09 13.99
C CYS A 654 -3.57 -39.33 14.16
N ALA A 655 -4.56 -39.93 14.81
CA ALA A 655 -5.84 -39.30 15.14
C ALA A 655 -5.85 -38.65 16.54
N ALA A 656 -5.01 -39.12 17.46
CA ALA A 656 -4.90 -38.58 18.82
C ALA A 656 -3.49 -38.76 19.38
N TYR A 657 -3.19 -38.05 20.46
CA TYR A 657 -1.95 -38.24 21.22
C TYR A 657 -2.20 -38.14 22.72
N THR A 658 -1.27 -38.68 23.50
CA THR A 658 -1.13 -38.42 24.92
C THR A 658 0.32 -38.05 25.24
N TYR A 659 0.51 -36.84 25.76
CA TYR A 659 1.71 -36.41 26.44
C TYR A 659 1.65 -36.84 27.91
N ALA A 660 2.77 -37.34 28.42
CA ALA A 660 2.98 -37.62 29.84
C ALA A 660 4.14 -36.77 30.36
N ALA A 661 3.89 -35.97 31.41
CA ALA A 661 4.91 -35.15 32.05
C ALA A 661 6.05 -36.00 32.65
N PRO A 662 7.26 -35.42 32.81
CA PRO A 662 8.37 -36.05 33.52
C PRO A 662 7.91 -36.60 34.89
N GLY A 663 8.36 -37.81 35.23
CA GLY A 663 7.99 -38.53 36.45
C GLY A 663 6.67 -39.31 36.39
N LEU A 664 5.82 -39.11 35.37
CA LEU A 664 4.54 -39.84 35.26
C LEU A 664 4.72 -41.24 34.66
N ARG A 665 5.52 -41.36 33.60
CA ARG A 665 5.76 -42.61 32.85
C ARG A 665 7.26 -42.91 32.61
N GLY A 666 8.13 -42.18 33.30
CA GLY A 666 9.58 -42.22 33.14
C GLY A 666 10.19 -40.89 33.60
N GLU A 667 11.53 -40.80 33.64
CA GLU A 667 12.22 -39.55 34.01
C GLU A 667 12.04 -38.45 32.96
N ALA A 668 12.03 -38.80 31.67
CA ALA A 668 11.74 -37.89 30.58
C ALA A 668 10.23 -37.72 30.34
N ALA A 669 9.84 -36.61 29.70
CA ALA A 669 8.50 -36.46 29.16
C ALA A 669 8.30 -37.44 28.00
N ARG A 670 7.14 -38.12 27.92
CA ARG A 670 6.85 -39.08 26.85
C ARG A 670 5.67 -38.65 26.00
N CYS A 671 5.71 -39.05 24.73
CA CYS A 671 4.63 -38.84 23.77
C CYS A 671 4.17 -40.17 23.18
N GLN A 672 2.86 -40.39 23.23
CA GLN A 672 2.19 -41.52 22.62
C GLN A 672 1.25 -41.04 21.53
N LEU A 673 1.59 -41.33 20.28
CA LEU A 673 0.75 -41.07 19.11
C LEU A 673 -0.22 -42.21 18.92
N LYS A 674 -1.44 -41.93 18.46
CA LYS A 674 -2.54 -42.90 18.43
C LYS A 674 -3.27 -42.88 17.10
N SER A 675 -3.66 -44.06 16.61
CA SER A 675 -4.37 -44.24 15.34
C SER A 675 -5.86 -43.90 15.43
N GLY A 676 -6.40 -43.79 16.63
CA GLY A 676 -7.80 -43.45 16.89
C GLY A 676 -7.98 -42.73 18.23
N VAL A 677 -9.20 -42.28 18.49
CA VAL A 677 -9.57 -41.61 19.74
C VAL A 677 -10.16 -42.63 20.71
N SER A 678 -9.35 -43.16 21.64
CA SER A 678 -9.81 -44.10 22.68
C SER A 678 -10.50 -43.39 23.85
N GLU A 679 -11.11 -44.12 24.78
CA GLU A 679 -11.79 -43.53 25.95
C GLU A 679 -10.86 -42.64 26.78
N ALA A 680 -11.41 -41.50 27.25
CA ALA A 680 -10.67 -40.55 28.07
C ALA A 680 -10.63 -41.01 29.53
N ARG A 681 -9.43 -41.04 30.12
CA ARG A 681 -9.21 -41.31 31.53
C ARG A 681 -8.51 -40.13 32.19
N THR A 682 -9.08 -39.61 33.27
CA THR A 682 -8.44 -38.52 34.03
C THR A 682 -7.10 -39.00 34.61
N LEU A 683 -6.02 -38.30 34.28
CA LEU A 683 -4.67 -38.55 34.79
C LEU A 683 -3.93 -37.22 34.94
N ARG A 684 -3.63 -36.83 36.18
CA ARG A 684 -2.88 -35.60 36.46
C ARG A 684 -1.48 -35.70 35.86
N GLY A 685 -1.05 -34.67 35.13
CA GLY A 685 0.23 -34.64 34.42
C GLY A 685 0.20 -35.26 33.03
N ALA A 686 -0.93 -35.86 32.60
CA ALA A 686 -1.16 -36.22 31.22
C ALA A 686 -1.89 -35.10 30.48
N HIS A 687 -1.55 -34.92 29.20
CA HIS A 687 -2.21 -33.97 28.32
C HIS A 687 -2.49 -34.68 27.00
N SER A 688 -3.76 -34.87 26.66
CA SER A 688 -4.14 -35.49 25.39
C SER A 688 -4.73 -34.48 24.43
N GLY A 689 -4.69 -34.81 23.15
CA GLY A 689 -5.44 -34.10 22.12
C GLY A 689 -5.84 -35.05 21.01
N TYR A 690 -6.90 -34.71 20.29
CA TYR A 690 -7.35 -35.48 19.13
C TYR A 690 -7.74 -34.55 17.99
N ARG A 691 -7.49 -34.96 16.75
CA ARG A 691 -7.71 -34.11 15.58
C ARG A 691 -9.16 -33.62 15.55
N ARG A 692 -9.37 -32.34 15.25
CA ARG A 692 -10.70 -31.85 14.92
C ARG A 692 -11.18 -32.58 13.66
N PRO A 693 -12.44 -33.08 13.67
CA PRO A 693 -13.05 -33.70 12.49
C PRO A 693 -13.05 -32.80 11.26
#